data_AF-A0A832HLY7-F1
#
_entry.id   AF-A0A832HLY7-F1
#
_cell.length_a   1.000
_cell.length_b   1.000
_cell.length_c   1.000
_cell.angle_alpha   90.00
_cell.angle_beta   90.00
_cell.angle_gamma   90.00
#
_symmetry.space_group_name_H-M   'P 1'
#
loop_
_entity.id
_entity.type
_entity.pdbx_description
1 polymer ?
#
loop_
_entity_poly.entity_id
_entity_poly.type
_entity_poly.pdbx_seq_one_letter_code
_entity_poly.pdbx_strand_id
1 'polypeptide(L)'
;MKVDGIQMWVLVLLFLQGEAASAPGNTLSETVRGRDGSVMVLVQAGSFIMGSAEVEDETPPHEVNLPAFYIDRTEVTVAQYARFVKETGVKPPPDWVGGVPPAGRDDMPITNVSWFDAMRYAVWAGKRLPTEAEWEKAARGTDGRRFPWGNIDDERLRNLGTDKIASTSRGLEERLKGVSRYGCLDMAGNVWEWTADWYNGYPGTSFNSVHFGRQYKVIRGGGAIYFYGTANKGTCTQRARMVPYGAYDGLGFRCVQDVDLTKRPYDPQTLLEEAQNQFKTIPGNPAKLTYEVEFDQMRLARRVPVAVAGQPGQKGHVRAGFPLPKGTVGNESEIRILGPGGNPVASMATPLSKWDDGSIRWVLLDFGGEAGQVYEVDFSGRLGTGHVQGGLLRIDRTDNKATMHTDKIDLAASSEGLIDRIRFGQSDLGPGKLTIEMQVTLDGKPATLFAMPARQLEIEETGPLHGCLRMEGFFGTAEGKQTAMKYDLRVQAATGLQRVTLMLTIVHWADRNRSQNRDEPYSDPAPVIVVKGLSVQFALSPEPAVVVFGTDKDAFVLDGAAELRQPDDLHYVVTQKGKPVANGTRAPGWVAVKRGDNWCVLGVRHFWQNYPRALFVTPAAIGVRLYAGDQPFDWEAGLAKTHEIILDFLPAGHDPSPPRVVLDPLRLTIPPSWACGTEAVGAVLPRRIEALRNFPYWECWREADMRDYVNQMPFGMRDFGDGYMGGPYKGKNAYQNLEYDVPFNYLLEFLRTGDPWYINVAEPMARHQTDIDVNNFSGMVWKHSPLHTTTEADLGHVFLRGVLLHYLLTGEKRQLEMARKVGDFIVAKLGRERDSVIGNERQIGWSLYLLTGLYEVTRDGKYLSACESLCNSLLKGQAPTGKFAIRWDNRIAFFNGIAMNGMLSVHDNTTNSMLATGILRVANRTLGFYPEYACRTLNAFSWALERTGDPRYLDALERCWWSSIEFLHNRNVATEATHMWRFPRFAASYGLFCMFDEGTVLPEPSSWKATRFKAPEVEVFLHVADRPAPVLVIREGLAEGNCTLYDAAGKVVQHVSLADVGKYFEPAVLNLPAKGGLFRLCLTSGKAFGWQIHRDRSTRMTVVDATGHQLGQLLPRAVGFASEGGREVKIRFEAVGEGFHAATLYDPAGRPVATVRHFIDFQDPGRYELELKAAISGSTRGWSLEMCNLKVLSIDGLLPYWADQEAELFNPERF
;
A
#
# COMPACT_ATOMS: atom_id res chain seq x y z
N MET A 1 -8.62 -69.78 -24.72
CA MET A 1 -8.07 -70.57 -25.85
C MET A 1 -8.68 -69.97 -27.12
N LYS A 2 -7.98 -69.73 -28.24
CA LYS A 2 -7.13 -70.63 -29.06
C LYS A 2 -7.89 -71.81 -29.70
N VAL A 3 -7.74 -72.17 -30.99
CA VAL A 3 -7.31 -71.46 -32.23
C VAL A 3 -7.43 -72.41 -33.47
N ASP A 4 -7.29 -71.90 -34.70
CA ASP A 4 -6.96 -72.58 -35.98
C ASP A 4 -7.96 -73.44 -36.81
N GLY A 5 -7.64 -73.54 -38.13
CA GLY A 5 -8.14 -74.49 -39.14
C GLY A 5 -9.07 -73.88 -40.22
N ILE A 6 -8.67 -73.38 -41.39
CA ILE A 6 -7.52 -73.58 -42.33
C ILE A 6 -7.55 -74.90 -43.13
N GLN A 7 -7.54 -74.78 -44.48
CA GLN A 7 -6.97 -75.60 -45.59
C GLN A 7 -7.39 -74.88 -46.92
N MET A 8 -6.84 -74.98 -48.14
CA MET A 8 -5.60 -75.43 -48.83
C MET A 8 -5.73 -74.88 -50.29
N TRP A 9 -4.73 -74.66 -51.15
CA TRP A 9 -3.25 -74.71 -51.12
C TRP A 9 -2.74 -73.39 -51.81
N VAL A 10 -1.73 -73.19 -52.69
CA VAL A 10 -0.70 -73.94 -53.45
C VAL A 10 0.52 -73.00 -53.62
N LEU A 11 1.73 -73.51 -53.90
CA LEU A 11 2.94 -72.72 -54.20
C LEU A 11 3.36 -72.81 -55.68
N VAL A 12 4.03 -71.76 -56.18
CA VAL A 12 5.30 -71.89 -56.94
C VAL A 12 6.26 -70.76 -56.50
N LEU A 13 7.54 -71.07 -56.36
CA LEU A 13 8.64 -70.11 -56.10
C LEU A 13 9.41 -69.79 -57.38
N LEU A 14 9.84 -68.54 -57.55
CA LEU A 14 11.09 -68.21 -58.26
C LEU A 14 11.58 -66.81 -57.86
N PHE A 15 12.83 -66.71 -57.43
CA PHE A 15 13.52 -65.46 -57.12
C PHE A 15 14.46 -65.11 -58.27
N LEU A 16 14.37 -63.90 -58.82
CA LEU A 16 15.48 -63.21 -59.50
C LEU A 16 15.24 -61.70 -59.45
N GLN A 17 16.32 -60.91 -59.57
CA GLN A 17 16.31 -59.48 -59.24
C GLN A 17 15.82 -58.62 -60.42
N GLY A 18 14.91 -57.69 -60.16
CA GLY A 18 14.45 -56.68 -61.12
C GLY A 18 13.50 -55.69 -60.46
N GLU A 19 13.90 -54.42 -60.45
CA GLU A 19 13.12 -53.19 -60.21
C GLU A 19 11.97 -53.27 -59.18
N ALA A 20 12.24 -52.77 -57.97
CA ALA A 20 11.19 -52.47 -56.99
C ALA A 20 10.34 -51.28 -57.48
N ALA A 21 9.18 -51.58 -58.09
CA ALA A 21 8.16 -50.58 -58.39
C ALA A 21 7.73 -49.88 -57.09
N SER A 22 7.95 -48.57 -57.00
CA SER A 22 7.55 -47.80 -55.84
C SER A 22 6.02 -47.76 -55.73
N ALA A 23 5.49 -48.22 -54.58
CA ALA A 23 4.11 -47.93 -54.23
C ALA A 23 3.92 -46.40 -54.19
N PRO A 24 2.79 -45.87 -54.67
CA PRO A 24 2.53 -44.43 -54.61
C PRO A 24 2.50 -43.99 -53.14
N GLY A 25 3.50 -43.22 -52.74
CA GLY A 25 3.58 -42.69 -51.38
C GLY A 25 2.41 -41.74 -51.13
N ASN A 26 1.73 -41.90 -49.99
CA ASN A 26 0.74 -40.93 -49.51
C ASN A 26 1.43 -39.60 -49.18
N THR A 27 1.63 -38.75 -50.18
CA THR A 27 1.98 -37.34 -49.97
C THR A 27 0.83 -36.65 -49.26
N LEU A 28 1.08 -36.18 -48.04
CA LEU A 28 0.15 -35.36 -47.30
C LEU A 28 -0.15 -34.08 -48.10
N SER A 29 -1.42 -33.73 -48.23
CA SER A 29 -1.83 -32.48 -48.89
C SER A 29 -1.28 -31.28 -48.13
N GLU A 30 -0.82 -30.24 -48.83
CA GLU A 30 -0.37 -29.00 -48.18
C GLU A 30 -1.49 -28.29 -47.42
N THR A 31 -2.75 -28.52 -47.85
CA THR A 31 -3.94 -28.01 -47.16
C THR A 31 -5.07 -29.03 -47.08
N VAL A 32 -5.87 -28.94 -46.02
CA VAL A 32 -7.12 -29.71 -45.83
C VAL A 32 -8.24 -28.79 -45.34
N ARG A 33 -9.48 -29.28 -45.36
CA ARG A 33 -10.65 -28.57 -44.82
C ARG A 33 -11.13 -29.27 -43.55
N GLY A 34 -11.16 -28.54 -42.43
CA GLY A 34 -11.62 -29.06 -41.14
C GLY A 34 -13.13 -29.34 -41.11
N ARG A 35 -13.61 -30.09 -40.11
CA ARG A 35 -15.05 -30.37 -39.89
C ARG A 35 -15.88 -29.09 -39.76
N ASP A 36 -15.29 -28.06 -39.18
CA ASP A 36 -15.85 -26.72 -39.01
C ASP A 36 -15.78 -25.85 -40.28
N GLY A 37 -15.24 -26.38 -41.38
CA GLY A 37 -15.06 -25.69 -42.64
C GLY A 37 -13.86 -24.75 -42.68
N SER A 38 -12.96 -24.76 -41.69
CA SER A 38 -11.69 -24.03 -41.76
C SER A 38 -10.83 -24.54 -42.92
N VAL A 39 -9.89 -23.72 -43.38
CA VAL A 39 -8.74 -24.19 -44.18
C VAL A 39 -7.59 -24.41 -43.20
N MET A 40 -7.00 -25.60 -43.22
CA MET A 40 -5.82 -25.94 -42.43
C MET A 40 -4.61 -26.14 -43.34
N VAL A 41 -3.43 -25.80 -42.85
CA VAL A 41 -2.14 -25.92 -43.57
C VAL A 41 -1.24 -26.95 -42.88
N LEU A 42 -0.43 -27.66 -43.66
CA LEU A 42 0.46 -28.72 -43.16
C LEU A 42 1.77 -28.15 -42.59
N VAL A 43 2.02 -28.40 -41.30
CA VAL A 43 3.34 -28.22 -40.68
C VAL A 43 4.08 -29.56 -40.73
N GLN A 44 5.21 -29.59 -41.43
CA GLN A 44 6.00 -30.81 -41.64
C GLN A 44 6.72 -31.26 -40.35
N ALA A 45 6.93 -32.57 -40.20
CA ALA A 45 7.64 -33.16 -39.07
C ALA A 45 9.11 -32.71 -38.97
N GLY A 46 9.72 -32.83 -37.78
CA GLY A 46 11.14 -32.58 -37.52
C GLY A 46 11.42 -31.49 -36.48
N SER A 47 12.69 -31.27 -36.19
CA SER A 47 13.19 -30.30 -35.20
C SER A 47 13.07 -28.84 -35.63
N PHE A 48 12.93 -27.96 -34.63
CA PHE A 48 13.17 -26.52 -34.74
C PHE A 48 13.76 -25.99 -33.42
N ILE A 49 14.28 -24.76 -33.43
CA ILE A 49 14.72 -24.07 -32.19
C ILE A 49 13.56 -23.25 -31.64
N MET A 50 13.07 -23.66 -30.48
CA MET A 50 12.02 -23.00 -29.72
C MET A 50 12.63 -21.99 -28.75
N GLY A 51 11.98 -20.83 -28.59
CA GLY A 51 12.42 -19.78 -27.68
C GLY A 51 13.46 -18.82 -28.25
N SER A 52 13.89 -17.87 -27.42
CA SER A 52 14.87 -16.82 -27.74
C SER A 52 15.84 -16.60 -26.58
N ALA A 53 16.81 -15.71 -26.78
CA ALA A 53 17.65 -15.17 -25.71
C ALA A 53 17.36 -13.67 -25.46
N GLU A 54 16.23 -13.16 -25.99
CA GLU A 54 15.85 -11.74 -25.86
C GLU A 54 14.97 -11.44 -24.64
N VAL A 55 14.34 -12.45 -24.04
CA VAL A 55 13.31 -12.31 -23.01
C VAL A 55 13.40 -13.46 -22.01
N GLU A 56 13.26 -13.18 -20.71
CA GLU A 56 13.50 -14.15 -19.63
C GLU A 56 12.61 -15.41 -19.72
N ASP A 57 11.32 -15.27 -20.02
CA ASP A 57 10.38 -16.39 -20.11
C ASP A 57 10.43 -17.12 -21.47
N GLU A 58 11.14 -16.57 -22.46
CA GLU A 58 11.47 -17.22 -23.74
C GLU A 58 12.81 -17.98 -23.70
N THR A 59 13.56 -17.88 -22.59
CA THR A 59 14.95 -18.36 -22.44
C THR A 59 15.01 -19.73 -21.73
N PRO A 60 15.89 -20.67 -22.13
CA PRO A 60 16.83 -20.59 -23.26
C PRO A 60 16.24 -21.06 -24.59
N PRO A 61 16.86 -20.69 -25.73
CA PRO A 61 16.62 -21.35 -27.00
C PRO A 61 16.98 -22.83 -26.90
N HIS A 62 16.07 -23.73 -27.27
CA HIS A 62 16.28 -25.17 -27.17
C HIS A 62 15.67 -25.92 -28.36
N GLU A 63 16.20 -27.10 -28.68
CA GLU A 63 15.69 -27.92 -29.79
C GLU A 63 14.42 -28.67 -29.36
N VAL A 64 13.37 -28.58 -30.19
CA VAL A 64 12.12 -29.33 -30.01
C VAL A 64 11.76 -30.04 -31.32
N ASN A 65 11.59 -31.36 -31.25
CA ASN A 65 11.18 -32.19 -32.37
C ASN A 65 9.68 -32.48 -32.32
N LEU A 66 8.96 -32.22 -33.42
CA LEU A 66 7.51 -32.37 -33.51
C LEU A 66 7.10 -33.27 -34.69
N PRO A 67 6.02 -34.06 -34.56
CA PRO A 67 5.41 -34.79 -35.68
C PRO A 67 4.82 -33.83 -36.73
N ALA A 68 4.27 -34.39 -37.81
CA ALA A 68 3.50 -33.60 -38.78
C ALA A 68 2.07 -33.38 -38.25
N PHE A 69 1.56 -32.16 -38.39
CA PHE A 69 0.21 -31.77 -37.98
C PHE A 69 -0.37 -30.73 -38.94
N TYR A 70 -1.69 -30.65 -39.00
CA TYR A 70 -2.38 -29.54 -39.66
C TYR A 70 -2.73 -28.46 -38.64
N ILE A 71 -2.59 -27.19 -39.01
CA ILE A 71 -3.01 -26.04 -38.18
C ILE A 71 -3.99 -25.15 -38.97
N ASP A 72 -4.98 -24.59 -38.29
CA ASP A 72 -5.91 -23.64 -38.90
C ASP A 72 -5.16 -22.43 -39.47
N ARG A 73 -5.42 -22.10 -40.74
CA ARG A 73 -4.70 -21.05 -41.47
C ARG A 73 -4.91 -19.66 -40.88
N THR A 74 -6.07 -19.44 -40.28
CA THR A 74 -6.46 -18.25 -39.51
C THR A 74 -7.02 -18.71 -38.16
N GLU A 75 -7.28 -17.77 -37.29
CA GLU A 75 -8.06 -17.95 -36.07
C GLU A 75 -9.50 -18.41 -36.37
N VAL A 76 -10.15 -19.03 -35.38
CA VAL A 76 -11.56 -19.44 -35.48
C VAL A 76 -12.45 -18.20 -35.56
N THR A 77 -13.38 -18.16 -36.52
CA THR A 77 -14.23 -16.97 -36.72
C THR A 77 -15.49 -16.96 -35.86
N VAL A 78 -16.09 -15.78 -35.69
CA VAL A 78 -17.39 -15.60 -35.03
C VAL A 78 -18.47 -16.47 -35.67
N ALA A 79 -18.54 -16.58 -37.00
CA ALA A 79 -19.52 -17.42 -37.69
C ALA A 79 -19.31 -18.92 -37.44
N GLN A 80 -18.05 -19.38 -37.39
CA GLN A 80 -17.74 -20.77 -37.05
C GLN A 80 -18.15 -21.10 -35.61
N TYR A 81 -17.84 -20.20 -34.67
CA TYR A 81 -18.21 -20.35 -33.27
C TYR A 81 -19.72 -20.23 -33.03
N ALA A 82 -20.44 -19.40 -33.81
CA ALA A 82 -21.90 -19.28 -33.75
C ALA A 82 -22.61 -20.58 -34.14
N ARG A 83 -22.06 -21.34 -35.10
CA ARG A 83 -22.56 -22.68 -35.41
C ARG A 83 -22.33 -23.65 -34.24
N PHE A 84 -21.15 -23.64 -33.62
CA PHE A 84 -20.86 -24.45 -32.42
C PHE A 84 -21.83 -24.14 -31.25
N VAL A 85 -22.06 -22.85 -30.94
CA VAL A 85 -23.06 -22.41 -29.93
C VAL A 85 -24.45 -22.94 -30.28
N LYS A 86 -24.88 -22.80 -31.54
CA LYS A 86 -26.20 -23.24 -32.01
C LYS A 86 -26.40 -24.76 -31.97
N GLU A 87 -25.36 -25.55 -32.27
CA GLU A 87 -25.42 -27.01 -32.28
C GLU A 87 -25.31 -27.65 -30.89
N THR A 88 -24.59 -27.01 -29.96
CA THR A 88 -24.26 -27.61 -28.66
C THR A 88 -24.99 -26.98 -27.46
N GLY A 89 -25.57 -25.80 -27.63
CA GLY A 89 -26.25 -25.08 -26.55
C GLY A 89 -25.32 -24.52 -25.47
N VAL A 90 -24.00 -24.47 -25.71
CA VAL A 90 -23.05 -23.83 -24.77
C VAL A 90 -23.36 -22.34 -24.60
N LYS A 91 -23.00 -21.78 -23.45
CA LYS A 91 -23.19 -20.37 -23.15
C LYS A 91 -22.44 -19.50 -24.19
N PRO A 92 -23.12 -18.54 -24.85
CA PRO A 92 -22.45 -17.63 -25.77
C PRO A 92 -21.51 -16.64 -25.04
N PRO A 93 -20.53 -16.03 -25.74
CA PRO A 93 -19.67 -14.99 -25.20
C PRO A 93 -20.47 -13.83 -24.57
N PRO A 94 -19.95 -13.18 -23.52
CA PRO A 94 -20.70 -12.19 -22.75
C PRO A 94 -21.14 -10.94 -23.54
N ASP A 95 -20.48 -10.60 -24.65
CA ASP A 95 -20.85 -9.50 -25.54
C ASP A 95 -21.94 -9.84 -26.58
N TRP A 96 -22.37 -11.10 -26.68
CA TRP A 96 -23.45 -11.53 -27.57
C TRP A 96 -24.82 -11.21 -26.95
N VAL A 97 -25.33 -10.02 -27.24
CA VAL A 97 -26.61 -9.52 -26.68
C VAL A 97 -27.75 -10.46 -27.07
N GLY A 98 -28.47 -10.99 -26.07
CA GLY A 98 -29.53 -11.99 -26.30
C GLY A 98 -29.02 -13.34 -26.84
N GLY A 99 -27.72 -13.60 -26.80
CA GLY A 99 -27.08 -14.75 -27.44
C GLY A 99 -26.85 -14.61 -28.95
N VAL A 100 -27.08 -13.42 -29.52
CA VAL A 100 -26.85 -13.13 -30.94
C VAL A 100 -25.43 -12.56 -31.13
N PRO A 101 -24.64 -13.05 -32.12
CA PRO A 101 -23.34 -12.48 -32.44
C PRO A 101 -23.43 -10.99 -32.83
N PRO A 102 -22.42 -10.15 -32.53
CA PRO A 102 -22.38 -8.78 -33.02
C PRO A 102 -22.38 -8.74 -34.55
N ALA A 103 -23.34 -8.02 -35.14
CA ALA A 103 -23.56 -7.99 -36.58
C ALA A 103 -22.34 -7.45 -37.35
N GLY A 104 -22.02 -8.07 -38.49
CA GLY A 104 -20.89 -7.67 -39.34
C GLY A 104 -19.53 -8.10 -38.81
N ARG A 105 -19.48 -9.05 -37.86
CA ARG A 105 -18.24 -9.63 -37.31
C ARG A 105 -17.98 -11.08 -37.72
N ASP A 106 -18.80 -11.63 -38.60
CA ASP A 106 -18.87 -13.05 -38.97
C ASP A 106 -17.51 -13.67 -39.37
N ASP A 107 -16.69 -12.93 -40.12
CA ASP A 107 -15.33 -13.32 -40.58
C ASP A 107 -14.18 -12.87 -39.64
N MET A 108 -14.50 -12.23 -38.50
CA MET A 108 -13.51 -11.78 -37.52
C MET A 108 -13.19 -12.91 -36.53
N PRO A 109 -11.99 -12.93 -35.92
CA PRO A 109 -11.66 -13.89 -34.87
C PRO A 109 -12.67 -13.86 -33.71
N ILE A 110 -13.01 -15.03 -33.19
CA ILE A 110 -13.78 -15.14 -31.95
C ILE A 110 -12.96 -14.62 -30.77
N THR A 111 -13.58 -13.81 -29.92
CA THR A 111 -12.99 -13.23 -28.70
C THR A 111 -13.97 -13.34 -27.53
N ASN A 112 -13.55 -12.91 -26.33
CA ASN A 112 -14.30 -13.10 -25.07
C ASN A 112 -14.65 -14.58 -24.76
N VAL A 113 -13.77 -15.50 -25.18
CA VAL A 113 -13.87 -16.95 -24.93
C VAL A 113 -12.76 -17.43 -23.99
N SER A 114 -13.10 -18.34 -23.07
CA SER A 114 -12.11 -18.94 -22.16
C SER A 114 -11.38 -20.11 -22.79
N TRP A 115 -10.28 -20.57 -22.17
CA TRP A 115 -9.56 -21.77 -22.60
C TRP A 115 -10.47 -23.00 -22.59
N PHE A 116 -11.39 -23.09 -21.63
CA PHE A 116 -12.41 -24.13 -21.57
C PHE A 116 -13.34 -24.13 -22.80
N ASP A 117 -13.70 -22.95 -23.28
CA ASP A 117 -14.63 -22.79 -24.41
C ASP A 117 -13.94 -23.05 -25.74
N ALA A 118 -12.68 -22.58 -25.87
CA ALA A 118 -11.78 -22.90 -26.98
C ALA A 118 -11.54 -24.42 -27.10
N MET A 119 -11.30 -25.10 -25.97
CA MET A 119 -11.14 -26.55 -25.91
C MET A 119 -12.44 -27.30 -26.26
N ARG A 120 -13.60 -26.87 -25.76
CA ARG A 120 -14.90 -27.48 -26.13
C ARG A 120 -15.19 -27.33 -27.63
N TYR A 121 -14.90 -26.16 -28.21
CA TYR A 121 -14.99 -25.94 -29.66
C TYR A 121 -14.05 -26.90 -30.40
N ALA A 122 -12.79 -26.99 -29.99
CA ALA A 122 -11.79 -27.84 -30.66
C ALA A 122 -12.24 -29.32 -30.67
N VAL A 123 -12.71 -29.84 -29.53
CA VAL A 123 -13.26 -31.20 -29.41
C VAL A 123 -14.46 -31.40 -30.33
N TRP A 124 -15.44 -30.48 -30.35
CA TRP A 124 -16.58 -30.55 -31.28
C TRP A 124 -16.14 -30.51 -32.75
N ALA A 125 -15.11 -29.72 -33.09
CA ALA A 125 -14.55 -29.63 -34.43
C ALA A 125 -13.73 -30.87 -34.84
N GLY A 126 -13.51 -31.85 -33.95
CA GLY A 126 -12.64 -33.01 -34.21
C GLY A 126 -11.15 -32.66 -34.22
N LYS A 127 -10.78 -31.62 -33.48
CA LYS A 127 -9.45 -31.00 -33.39
C LYS A 127 -8.98 -30.93 -31.93
N ARG A 128 -7.85 -30.28 -31.70
CA ARG A 128 -7.36 -29.83 -30.39
C ARG A 128 -6.76 -28.42 -30.49
N LEU A 129 -6.36 -27.82 -29.38
CA LEU A 129 -5.53 -26.60 -29.42
C LEU A 129 -4.09 -26.98 -29.81
N PRO A 130 -3.33 -26.07 -30.46
CA PRO A 130 -1.89 -26.27 -30.64
C PRO A 130 -1.21 -26.37 -29.27
N THR A 131 -0.13 -27.15 -29.17
CA THR A 131 0.86 -26.86 -28.12
C THR A 131 1.59 -25.57 -28.45
N GLU A 132 2.21 -24.91 -27.48
CA GLU A 132 2.95 -23.67 -27.74
C GLU A 132 4.15 -23.89 -28.66
N ALA A 133 4.74 -25.10 -28.64
CA ALA A 133 5.79 -25.51 -29.57
C ALA A 133 5.26 -25.69 -31.01
N GLU A 134 4.07 -26.26 -31.18
CA GLU A 134 3.42 -26.39 -32.49
C GLU A 134 3.02 -25.03 -33.05
N TRP A 135 2.46 -24.15 -32.21
CA TRP A 135 2.16 -22.78 -32.57
C TRP A 135 3.43 -22.03 -33.01
N GLU A 136 4.50 -22.12 -32.22
CA GLU A 136 5.75 -21.43 -32.52
C GLU A 136 6.37 -21.96 -33.82
N LYS A 137 6.44 -23.28 -34.01
CA LYS A 137 6.92 -23.87 -35.27
C LYS A 137 6.07 -23.43 -36.47
N ALA A 138 4.75 -23.34 -36.31
CA ALA A 138 3.86 -22.87 -37.37
C ALA A 138 4.13 -21.40 -37.79
N ALA A 139 4.57 -20.54 -36.86
CA ALA A 139 4.99 -19.16 -37.14
C ALA A 139 6.45 -19.06 -37.64
N ARG A 140 7.37 -19.71 -36.93
CA ARG A 140 8.84 -19.59 -37.00
C ARG A 140 9.50 -20.47 -38.07
N GLY A 141 8.88 -21.59 -38.45
CA GLY A 141 9.57 -22.59 -39.25
C GLY A 141 10.83 -23.15 -38.55
N THR A 142 11.75 -23.66 -39.35
CA THR A 142 13.00 -24.30 -38.88
C THR A 142 14.24 -23.41 -39.06
N ASP A 143 14.08 -22.17 -39.52
CA ASP A 143 15.18 -21.23 -39.84
C ASP A 143 15.41 -20.14 -38.78
N GLY A 144 14.74 -20.24 -37.63
CA GLY A 144 14.99 -19.36 -36.48
C GLY A 144 14.51 -17.92 -36.65
N ARG A 145 13.64 -17.64 -37.64
CA ARG A 145 13.17 -16.27 -37.94
C ARG A 145 12.47 -15.59 -36.75
N ARG A 146 12.58 -14.26 -36.68
CA ARG A 146 12.02 -13.42 -35.61
C ARG A 146 10.52 -13.15 -35.76
N PHE A 147 10.04 -12.98 -36.99
CA PHE A 147 8.65 -12.74 -37.37
C PHE A 147 8.20 -13.75 -38.44
N PRO A 148 6.89 -14.00 -38.64
CA PRO A 148 6.41 -15.03 -39.58
C PRO A 148 6.96 -14.87 -41.00
N TRP A 149 7.08 -13.63 -41.48
CA TRP A 149 7.62 -13.25 -42.79
C TRP A 149 9.17 -13.20 -42.87
N GLY A 150 9.89 -13.15 -41.74
CA GLY A 150 11.36 -13.05 -41.75
C GLY A 150 11.96 -12.37 -40.51
N ASN A 151 13.12 -11.74 -40.67
CA ASN A 151 13.87 -11.11 -39.55
C ASN A 151 13.71 -9.59 -39.46
N ILE A 152 13.10 -8.95 -40.47
CA ILE A 152 12.86 -7.52 -40.50
C ILE A 152 11.52 -7.23 -39.83
N ASP A 153 11.52 -6.31 -38.87
CA ASP A 153 10.32 -5.81 -38.22
C ASP A 153 9.56 -4.88 -39.19
N ASP A 154 8.26 -5.14 -39.40
CA ASP A 154 7.38 -4.27 -40.17
C ASP A 154 6.08 -4.04 -39.37
N GLU A 155 5.92 -2.80 -38.90
CA GLU A 155 4.78 -2.35 -38.11
C GLU A 155 3.44 -2.40 -38.86
N ARG A 156 3.46 -2.52 -40.19
CA ARG A 156 2.28 -2.70 -41.03
C ARG A 156 1.83 -4.15 -41.04
N LEU A 157 2.77 -5.08 -40.91
CA LEU A 157 2.51 -6.51 -40.94
C LEU A 157 2.01 -7.04 -39.57
N ARG A 158 2.59 -6.56 -38.45
CA ARG A 158 2.15 -6.91 -37.08
C ARG A 158 0.90 -6.13 -36.65
N ASN A 159 -0.23 -6.79 -36.38
CA ASN A 159 -1.49 -6.10 -36.01
C ASN A 159 -1.66 -5.95 -34.48
N LEU A 160 -0.84 -5.10 -33.85
CA LEU A 160 -0.72 -5.02 -32.38
C LEU A 160 -1.50 -3.87 -31.70
N GLY A 161 -2.37 -3.15 -32.42
CA GLY A 161 -3.00 -1.92 -31.93
C GLY A 161 -4.39 -2.11 -31.30
N THR A 162 -4.65 -1.46 -30.16
CA THR A 162 -5.95 -1.47 -29.44
C THR A 162 -7.16 -1.15 -30.32
N ASP A 163 -7.05 -0.13 -31.15
CA ASP A 163 -8.13 0.33 -32.03
C ASP A 163 -8.14 -0.41 -33.39
N LYS A 164 -7.34 -1.48 -33.54
CA LYS A 164 -7.28 -2.39 -34.71
C LYS A 164 -7.79 -3.82 -34.40
N ILE A 165 -8.38 -4.04 -33.22
CA ILE A 165 -9.08 -5.30 -32.90
C ILE A 165 -10.14 -5.56 -33.97
N ALA A 166 -10.18 -6.81 -34.47
CA ALA A 166 -11.24 -7.29 -35.35
C ALA A 166 -11.40 -6.46 -36.64
N SER A 167 -10.29 -6.14 -37.31
CA SER A 167 -10.30 -5.47 -38.61
C SER A 167 -9.84 -6.39 -39.74
N THR A 168 -10.79 -7.06 -40.42
CA THR A 168 -10.58 -7.75 -41.70
C THR A 168 -10.23 -6.78 -42.86
N SER A 169 -10.29 -5.46 -42.60
CA SER A 169 -10.08 -4.36 -43.54
C SER A 169 -8.71 -4.30 -44.25
N ARG A 170 -7.70 -5.04 -43.76
CA ARG A 170 -6.45 -5.23 -44.52
C ARG A 170 -6.70 -5.95 -45.85
N GLY A 171 -7.70 -6.81 -45.93
CA GLY A 171 -7.94 -7.68 -47.09
C GLY A 171 -6.94 -8.84 -47.18
N LEU A 172 -7.19 -9.79 -48.08
CA LEU A 172 -6.40 -11.01 -48.18
C LEU A 172 -4.98 -10.77 -48.70
N GLU A 173 -4.81 -9.91 -49.71
CA GLU A 173 -3.50 -9.61 -50.32
C GLU A 173 -2.49 -9.05 -49.31
N GLU A 174 -2.95 -8.16 -48.42
CA GLU A 174 -2.13 -7.54 -47.39
C GLU A 174 -1.83 -8.51 -46.23
N ARG A 175 -2.78 -9.38 -45.86
CA ARG A 175 -2.54 -10.46 -44.88
C ARG A 175 -1.52 -11.49 -45.42
N LEU A 176 -1.54 -11.78 -46.72
CA LEU A 176 -0.57 -12.68 -47.38
C LEU A 176 0.88 -12.19 -47.31
N LYS A 177 1.13 -10.89 -47.12
CA LYS A 177 2.50 -10.36 -46.91
C LYS A 177 3.07 -10.74 -45.54
N GLY A 178 2.19 -10.99 -44.55
CA GLY A 178 2.56 -11.43 -43.21
C GLY A 178 2.55 -12.96 -43.02
N VAL A 179 2.50 -13.75 -44.10
CA VAL A 179 2.35 -15.21 -44.06
C VAL A 179 3.57 -15.92 -43.46
N SER A 180 3.35 -16.99 -42.69
CA SER A 180 4.41 -17.85 -42.19
C SER A 180 4.98 -18.80 -43.26
N ARG A 181 6.12 -19.44 -42.97
CA ARG A 181 6.76 -20.44 -43.85
C ARG A 181 5.84 -21.61 -44.23
N TYR A 182 4.80 -21.90 -43.45
CA TYR A 182 3.82 -22.97 -43.71
C TYR A 182 2.46 -22.44 -44.20
N GLY A 183 2.35 -21.16 -44.58
CA GLY A 183 1.10 -20.61 -45.12
C GLY A 183 0.10 -20.07 -44.09
N CYS A 184 0.45 -20.08 -42.80
CA CYS A 184 -0.38 -19.54 -41.72
C CYS A 184 -0.44 -18.00 -41.81
N LEU A 185 -1.60 -17.43 -41.54
CA LEU A 185 -1.84 -15.99 -41.53
C LEU A 185 -2.02 -15.47 -40.10
N ASP A 186 -1.70 -14.19 -39.92
CA ASP A 186 -1.93 -13.39 -38.72
C ASP A 186 -1.25 -13.93 -37.43
N MET A 187 -0.19 -14.74 -37.57
CA MET A 187 0.66 -15.25 -36.48
C MET A 187 1.51 -14.16 -35.77
N ALA A 188 1.08 -12.89 -35.81
CA ALA A 188 1.78 -11.72 -35.26
C ALA A 188 0.78 -10.57 -35.02
N GLY A 189 0.09 -10.62 -33.89
CA GLY A 189 -1.01 -9.71 -33.54
C GLY A 189 -2.39 -10.22 -33.95
N ASN A 190 -3.29 -9.29 -34.26
CA ASN A 190 -4.73 -9.49 -34.42
C ASN A 190 -5.41 -9.86 -33.08
N VAL A 191 -5.26 -11.10 -32.62
CA VAL A 191 -5.67 -11.54 -31.29
C VAL A 191 -4.59 -12.43 -30.67
N TRP A 192 -4.48 -12.40 -29.35
CA TRP A 192 -3.75 -13.43 -28.63
C TRP A 192 -4.44 -14.79 -28.80
N GLU A 193 -3.68 -15.88 -28.86
CA GLU A 193 -4.23 -17.21 -29.13
C GLU A 193 -3.96 -18.22 -28.02
N TRP A 194 -5.00 -18.94 -27.58
CA TRP A 194 -4.88 -20.05 -26.64
C TRP A 194 -4.09 -21.25 -27.18
N THR A 195 -3.20 -21.79 -26.34
CA THR A 195 -2.51 -23.08 -26.56
C THR A 195 -2.92 -24.10 -25.50
N ALA A 196 -2.47 -25.35 -25.65
CA ALA A 196 -2.73 -26.44 -24.70
C ALA A 196 -1.96 -26.30 -23.37
N ASP A 197 -0.77 -25.71 -23.41
CA ASP A 197 0.25 -25.85 -22.38
C ASP A 197 0.00 -25.00 -21.14
N TRP A 198 0.47 -25.52 -20.00
CA TRP A 198 0.61 -24.73 -18.78
C TRP A 198 1.88 -23.87 -18.88
N TYR A 199 1.80 -22.61 -18.45
CA TYR A 199 2.92 -21.68 -18.48
C TYR A 199 4.01 -22.12 -17.51
N ASN A 200 5.12 -22.60 -18.07
CA ASN A 200 6.29 -23.10 -17.34
C ASN A 200 7.56 -22.49 -17.93
N GLY A 201 8.63 -22.48 -17.14
CA GLY A 201 9.98 -22.16 -17.60
C GLY A 201 10.49 -23.24 -18.57
N TYR A 202 11.25 -22.82 -19.59
CA TYR A 202 11.80 -23.75 -20.58
C TYR A 202 12.91 -24.64 -19.99
N PRO A 203 13.17 -25.82 -20.61
CA PRO A 203 14.20 -26.74 -20.13
C PRO A 203 15.57 -26.06 -19.99
N GLY A 204 16.13 -26.07 -18.78
CA GLY A 204 17.43 -25.44 -18.48
C GLY A 204 17.38 -23.93 -18.19
N THR A 205 16.20 -23.31 -18.07
CA THR A 205 16.11 -21.90 -17.68
C THR A 205 16.56 -21.63 -16.25
N SER A 206 17.17 -20.46 -16.04
CA SER A 206 17.46 -19.87 -14.72
C SER A 206 16.40 -18.85 -14.29
N PHE A 207 15.48 -18.46 -15.18
CA PHE A 207 14.36 -17.59 -14.85
C PHE A 207 13.35 -18.36 -13.96
N ASN A 208 12.90 -17.73 -12.88
CA ASN A 208 11.94 -18.29 -11.93
C ASN A 208 10.87 -17.25 -11.62
N SER A 209 9.60 -17.69 -11.52
CA SER A 209 8.45 -16.80 -11.46
C SER A 209 7.29 -17.43 -10.68
N VAL A 210 6.58 -16.63 -9.87
CA VAL A 210 5.38 -17.07 -9.11
C VAL A 210 4.26 -17.62 -9.99
N HIS A 211 4.29 -17.33 -11.30
CA HIS A 211 3.25 -17.72 -12.24
C HIS A 211 3.49 -19.08 -12.91
N PHE A 212 4.62 -19.75 -12.67
CA PHE A 212 4.88 -21.07 -13.24
C PHE A 212 4.00 -22.17 -12.60
N GLY A 213 3.86 -23.28 -13.34
CA GLY A 213 3.04 -24.43 -12.93
C GLY A 213 1.60 -24.34 -13.44
N ARG A 214 0.69 -25.10 -12.81
CA ARG A 214 -0.68 -25.31 -13.29
C ARG A 214 -1.66 -24.15 -12.97
N GLN A 215 -1.17 -22.91 -12.96
CA GLN A 215 -1.99 -21.71 -12.69
C GLN A 215 -2.48 -21.03 -13.99
N TYR A 216 -1.60 -20.89 -14.98
CA TYR A 216 -1.86 -20.16 -16.22
C TYR A 216 -1.64 -21.07 -17.43
N LYS A 217 -2.45 -20.89 -18.47
CA LYS A 217 -2.20 -21.45 -19.80
C LYS A 217 -1.40 -20.46 -20.64
N VAL A 218 -0.59 -20.98 -21.55
CA VAL A 218 0.19 -20.17 -22.47
C VAL A 218 -0.71 -19.59 -23.55
N ILE A 219 -0.49 -18.31 -23.86
CA ILE A 219 -1.05 -17.62 -25.03
C ILE A 219 0.08 -17.11 -25.93
N ARG A 220 -0.12 -17.13 -27.24
CA ARG A 220 0.90 -16.80 -28.26
C ARG A 220 0.41 -15.73 -29.25
N GLY A 221 1.34 -15.23 -30.07
CA GLY A 221 1.10 -14.35 -31.21
C GLY A 221 1.26 -12.85 -30.96
N GLY A 222 1.15 -12.40 -29.71
CA GLY A 222 0.89 -10.99 -29.44
C GLY A 222 -0.52 -10.59 -29.88
N GLY A 223 -0.95 -9.39 -29.53
CA GLY A 223 -2.31 -8.95 -29.84
C GLY A 223 -2.56 -7.51 -29.46
N ALA A 224 -3.75 -7.02 -29.74
CA ALA A 224 -4.13 -5.62 -29.48
C ALA A 224 -4.24 -5.24 -27.99
N ILE A 225 -4.19 -6.21 -27.07
CA ILE A 225 -4.13 -5.98 -25.62
C ILE A 225 -2.68 -6.20 -25.16
N TYR A 226 -2.11 -5.18 -24.54
CA TYR A 226 -0.84 -5.30 -23.83
C TYR A 226 -1.05 -6.08 -22.53
N PHE A 227 -0.25 -7.13 -22.34
CA PHE A 227 -0.21 -7.93 -21.13
C PHE A 227 1.11 -7.66 -20.37
N TYR A 228 1.00 -7.50 -19.04
CA TYR A 228 2.03 -6.79 -18.27
C TYR A 228 3.29 -7.64 -18.07
N GLY A 229 4.47 -7.01 -18.17
CA GLY A 229 5.77 -7.68 -18.07
C GLY A 229 6.31 -8.25 -19.39
N THR A 230 5.49 -8.38 -20.44
CA THR A 230 5.96 -8.80 -21.78
C THR A 230 5.84 -7.65 -22.77
N ALA A 231 6.95 -7.20 -23.35
CA ALA A 231 6.93 -6.21 -24.43
C ALA A 231 6.19 -6.78 -25.65
N ASN A 232 5.12 -6.11 -26.10
CA ASN A 232 4.28 -6.61 -27.19
C ASN A 232 4.94 -6.33 -28.55
N LYS A 233 5.88 -7.21 -28.94
CA LYS A 233 6.75 -7.08 -30.12
C LYS A 233 6.16 -7.73 -31.39
N GLY A 234 5.29 -8.73 -31.24
CA GLY A 234 4.74 -9.55 -32.33
C GLY A 234 5.72 -10.59 -32.90
N THR A 235 6.71 -11.04 -32.13
CA THR A 235 7.69 -12.05 -32.57
C THR A 235 7.12 -13.46 -32.48
N CYS A 236 7.64 -14.40 -33.28
CA CYS A 236 7.21 -15.80 -33.25
C CYS A 236 7.43 -16.47 -31.89
N THR A 237 8.46 -16.05 -31.16
CA THR A 237 8.82 -16.57 -29.84
C THR A 237 7.97 -15.98 -28.72
N GLN A 238 7.26 -14.86 -28.96
CA GLN A 238 6.50 -14.15 -27.94
C GLN A 238 5.40 -15.03 -27.34
N ARG A 239 5.52 -15.28 -26.05
CA ARG A 239 4.50 -15.91 -25.21
C ARG A 239 3.99 -14.91 -24.16
N ALA A 240 2.83 -15.23 -23.60
CA ALA A 240 2.33 -14.63 -22.37
C ALA A 240 1.45 -15.67 -21.64
N ARG A 241 0.87 -15.27 -20.52
CA ARG A 241 0.15 -16.15 -19.57
C ARG A 241 -1.28 -15.67 -19.36
N MET A 242 -2.23 -16.59 -19.31
CA MET A 242 -3.63 -16.30 -19.01
C MET A 242 -4.33 -17.44 -18.27
N VAL A 243 -5.23 -17.14 -17.33
CA VAL A 243 -5.88 -18.15 -16.48
C VAL A 243 -6.95 -18.93 -17.27
N PRO A 244 -7.17 -20.24 -17.05
CA PRO A 244 -8.05 -21.05 -17.90
C PRO A 244 -9.48 -20.52 -18.11
N TYR A 245 -10.02 -19.77 -17.14
CA TYR A 245 -11.36 -19.17 -17.19
C TYR A 245 -11.37 -17.67 -17.57
N GLY A 246 -10.22 -17.06 -17.88
CA GLY A 246 -10.12 -15.68 -18.36
C GLY A 246 -10.66 -15.53 -19.77
N ALA A 247 -11.24 -14.38 -20.10
CA ALA A 247 -11.89 -14.15 -21.40
C ALA A 247 -11.87 -12.66 -21.75
N TYR A 248 -11.29 -12.29 -22.90
CA TYR A 248 -11.01 -10.89 -23.23
C TYR A 248 -11.26 -10.52 -24.69
N ASP A 249 -11.47 -9.22 -24.91
CA ASP A 249 -11.83 -8.57 -26.17
C ASP A 249 -10.71 -8.58 -27.24
N GLY A 250 -9.54 -9.14 -26.93
CA GLY A 250 -8.41 -9.37 -27.84
C GLY A 250 -7.73 -10.73 -27.64
N LEU A 251 -8.47 -11.73 -27.14
CA LEU A 251 -8.01 -13.10 -26.89
C LEU A 251 -8.98 -14.09 -27.54
N GLY A 252 -8.46 -14.85 -28.50
CA GLY A 252 -9.14 -15.89 -29.27
C GLY A 252 -8.32 -17.17 -29.32
N PHE A 253 -8.45 -17.95 -30.41
CA PHE A 253 -7.70 -19.19 -30.61
C PHE A 253 -7.75 -19.68 -32.06
N ARG A 254 -6.83 -20.58 -32.41
CA ARG A 254 -6.88 -21.44 -33.60
C ARG A 254 -6.67 -22.90 -33.18
N CYS A 255 -7.05 -23.88 -34.00
CA CYS A 255 -6.92 -25.29 -33.66
C CYS A 255 -5.91 -26.03 -34.56
N VAL A 256 -5.50 -27.22 -34.11
CA VAL A 256 -4.69 -28.19 -34.87
C VAL A 256 -5.38 -29.55 -34.96
N GLN A 257 -5.01 -30.31 -35.98
CA GLN A 257 -5.45 -31.68 -36.21
C GLN A 257 -4.23 -32.57 -36.47
N ASP A 258 -4.10 -33.64 -35.69
CA ASP A 258 -3.00 -34.60 -35.82
C ASP A 258 -3.10 -35.37 -37.14
N VAL A 259 -1.95 -35.55 -37.82
CA VAL A 259 -1.85 -36.47 -38.98
C VAL A 259 -1.84 -37.93 -38.52
N ASP A 260 -1.24 -38.18 -37.35
CA ASP A 260 -1.09 -39.50 -36.75
C ASP A 260 -1.56 -39.45 -35.29
N LEU A 261 -2.75 -39.98 -35.04
CA LEU A 261 -3.37 -40.02 -33.70
C LEU A 261 -2.56 -40.86 -32.70
N THR A 262 -1.62 -41.71 -33.13
CA THR A 262 -0.71 -42.42 -32.21
C THR A 262 0.44 -41.54 -31.70
N LYS A 263 0.67 -40.39 -32.34
CA LYS A 263 1.72 -39.40 -32.01
C LYS A 263 1.17 -38.06 -31.51
N ARG A 264 -0.12 -38.01 -31.18
CA ARG A 264 -0.78 -36.82 -30.59
C ARG A 264 -0.04 -36.40 -29.30
N PRO A 265 0.26 -35.11 -29.07
CA PRO A 265 0.94 -34.67 -27.85
C PRO A 265 0.10 -34.83 -26.59
N TYR A 266 -1.23 -34.76 -26.69
CA TYR A 266 -2.16 -34.90 -25.57
C TYR A 266 -3.57 -35.31 -26.02
N ASP A 267 -4.44 -35.73 -25.08
CA ASP A 267 -5.88 -35.87 -25.32
C ASP A 267 -6.65 -34.63 -24.83
N PRO A 268 -7.46 -33.97 -25.70
CA PRO A 268 -8.13 -32.74 -25.33
C PRO A 268 -9.36 -32.95 -24.43
N GLN A 269 -9.99 -34.12 -24.44
CA GLN A 269 -11.08 -34.43 -23.52
C GLN A 269 -10.52 -34.64 -22.11
N THR A 270 -9.46 -35.44 -21.97
CA THR A 270 -8.76 -35.67 -20.70
C THR A 270 -8.17 -34.38 -20.13
N LEU A 271 -7.46 -33.58 -20.94
CA LEU A 271 -6.87 -32.32 -20.47
C LEU A 271 -7.93 -31.28 -20.10
N LEU A 272 -9.08 -31.28 -20.78
CA LEU A 272 -10.24 -30.45 -20.44
C LEU A 272 -10.87 -30.88 -19.12
N GLU A 273 -11.01 -32.18 -18.87
CA GLU A 273 -11.56 -32.73 -17.63
C GLU A 273 -10.62 -32.52 -16.43
N GLU A 274 -9.30 -32.74 -16.60
CA GLU A 274 -8.28 -32.38 -15.60
C GLU A 274 -8.39 -30.89 -15.20
N ALA A 275 -8.38 -30.00 -16.18
CA ALA A 275 -8.44 -28.57 -15.94
C ALA A 275 -9.78 -28.14 -15.32
N GLN A 276 -10.89 -28.82 -15.62
CA GLN A 276 -12.18 -28.57 -14.96
C GLN A 276 -12.20 -29.09 -13.52
N ASN A 277 -11.57 -30.24 -13.24
CA ASN A 277 -11.50 -30.84 -11.92
C ASN A 277 -10.71 -29.97 -10.92
N GLN A 278 -9.71 -29.23 -11.40
CA GLN A 278 -8.93 -28.28 -10.58
C GLN A 278 -9.79 -27.21 -9.89
N PHE A 279 -10.99 -26.89 -10.41
CA PHE A 279 -11.90 -25.89 -9.84
C PHE A 279 -13.08 -26.50 -9.05
N LYS A 280 -13.03 -27.80 -8.70
CA LYS A 280 -14.12 -28.54 -8.02
C LYS A 280 -13.98 -28.65 -6.50
N THR A 281 -13.45 -27.62 -5.85
CA THR A 281 -13.46 -27.49 -4.38
C THR A 281 -13.79 -26.07 -3.95
N ILE A 282 -14.79 -25.94 -3.07
CA ILE A 282 -15.03 -24.74 -2.26
C ILE A 282 -14.81 -25.19 -0.80
N PRO A 283 -14.12 -24.40 0.04
CA PRO A 283 -14.10 -24.63 1.48
C PRO A 283 -15.51 -24.71 2.08
N GLY A 284 -15.62 -25.29 3.28
CA GLY A 284 -16.87 -25.25 4.04
C GLY A 284 -17.27 -23.82 4.42
N ASN A 285 -18.44 -23.70 5.08
CA ASN A 285 -18.90 -22.45 5.66
C ASN A 285 -17.79 -21.82 6.54
N PRO A 286 -17.64 -20.48 6.55
CA PRO A 286 -16.57 -19.82 7.30
C PRO A 286 -16.64 -20.16 8.79
N ALA A 287 -15.47 -20.41 9.37
CA ALA A 287 -15.28 -20.57 10.79
C ALA A 287 -15.38 -19.21 11.51
N LYS A 288 -15.91 -19.23 12.73
CA LYS A 288 -15.90 -18.06 13.62
C LYS A 288 -14.49 -17.87 14.19
N LEU A 289 -13.96 -16.65 14.15
CA LEU A 289 -12.60 -16.35 14.60
C LEU A 289 -12.56 -16.12 16.13
N THR A 290 -11.42 -16.39 16.77
CA THR A 290 -11.28 -16.35 18.24
C THR A 290 -11.62 -14.96 18.80
N TYR A 291 -11.17 -13.91 18.12
CA TYR A 291 -11.45 -12.53 18.52
C TYR A 291 -12.96 -12.19 18.45
N GLU A 292 -13.75 -12.88 17.62
CA GLU A 292 -15.21 -12.69 17.53
C GLU A 292 -15.93 -13.37 18.71
N VAL A 293 -15.29 -14.34 19.36
CA VAL A 293 -15.76 -14.91 20.64
C VAL A 293 -15.45 -13.96 21.79
N GLU A 294 -14.25 -13.36 21.85
CA GLU A 294 -13.94 -12.29 22.82
C GLU A 294 -14.87 -11.08 22.67
N PHE A 295 -15.10 -10.66 21.43
CA PHE A 295 -16.01 -9.58 21.09
C PHE A 295 -17.43 -9.85 21.62
N ASP A 296 -17.98 -11.04 21.34
CA ASP A 296 -19.30 -11.40 21.84
C ASP A 296 -19.38 -11.49 23.36
N GLN A 297 -18.32 -11.95 24.04
CA GLN A 297 -18.26 -11.94 25.50
C GLN A 297 -18.35 -10.51 26.07
N MET A 298 -17.54 -9.57 25.56
CA MET A 298 -17.59 -8.15 25.94
C MET A 298 -18.93 -7.50 25.57
N ARG A 299 -19.48 -7.81 24.40
CA ARG A 299 -20.75 -7.28 23.88
C ARG A 299 -21.94 -7.73 24.71
N LEU A 300 -21.98 -9.00 25.11
CA LEU A 300 -23.01 -9.56 26.00
C LEU A 300 -22.87 -9.04 27.43
N ALA A 301 -21.64 -8.81 27.91
CA ALA A 301 -21.40 -8.15 29.20
C ALA A 301 -21.76 -6.65 29.21
N ARG A 302 -21.88 -6.04 28.02
CA ARG A 302 -21.99 -4.58 27.79
C ARG A 302 -20.90 -3.78 28.54
N ARG A 303 -19.69 -4.37 28.58
CA ARG A 303 -18.51 -3.93 29.36
C ARG A 303 -17.22 -4.23 28.60
N VAL A 304 -16.33 -3.25 28.51
CA VAL A 304 -15.08 -3.35 27.73
C VAL A 304 -13.91 -2.76 28.53
N PRO A 305 -12.88 -3.54 28.86
CA PRO A 305 -11.67 -3.01 29.49
C PRO A 305 -10.88 -2.16 28.49
N VAL A 306 -10.36 -1.01 28.92
CA VAL A 306 -9.57 -0.08 28.11
C VAL A 306 -8.40 0.43 28.94
N ALA A 307 -7.19 0.45 28.37
CA ALA A 307 -5.99 0.86 29.11
C ALA A 307 -5.55 2.27 28.70
N VAL A 308 -5.02 3.04 29.65
CA VAL A 308 -4.54 4.40 29.41
C VAL A 308 -3.02 4.39 29.27
N ALA A 309 -2.52 4.80 28.11
CA ALA A 309 -1.10 4.87 27.79
C ALA A 309 -0.56 6.30 27.89
N GLY A 310 0.70 6.42 28.29
CA GLY A 310 1.42 7.69 28.49
C GLY A 310 2.77 7.47 29.16
N GLN A 311 3.43 8.55 29.57
CA GLN A 311 4.69 8.48 30.32
C GLN A 311 4.48 7.86 31.72
N PRO A 312 5.44 7.10 32.27
CA PRO A 312 5.28 6.49 33.60
C PRO A 312 4.93 7.51 34.70
N GLY A 313 3.82 7.28 35.40
CA GLY A 313 3.27 8.17 36.42
C GLY A 313 2.54 9.42 35.89
N GLN A 314 2.31 9.54 34.57
CA GLN A 314 1.54 10.64 34.00
C GLN A 314 0.06 10.50 34.36
N LYS A 315 -0.47 11.47 35.11
CA LYS A 315 -1.92 11.69 35.30
C LYS A 315 -2.34 12.82 34.36
N GLY A 316 -3.56 12.77 33.86
CA GLY A 316 -4.01 13.71 32.83
C GLY A 316 -5.49 13.54 32.45
N HIS A 317 -5.93 14.35 31.50
CA HIS A 317 -7.23 14.17 30.84
C HIS A 317 -7.07 13.18 29.68
N VAL A 318 -8.01 12.25 29.57
CA VAL A 318 -8.11 11.29 28.48
C VAL A 318 -9.32 11.68 27.65
N ARG A 319 -9.07 12.09 26.41
CA ARG A 319 -10.10 12.44 25.43
C ARG A 319 -9.87 11.58 24.18
N ALA A 320 -10.71 10.57 24.00
CA ALA A 320 -10.47 9.53 23.00
C ALA A 320 -11.76 8.92 22.44
N GLY A 321 -11.74 8.63 21.15
CA GLY A 321 -12.85 8.00 20.44
C GLY A 321 -12.97 6.51 20.74
N PHE A 322 -14.19 6.03 20.91
CA PHE A 322 -14.52 4.64 21.19
C PHE A 322 -15.63 4.16 20.23
N PRO A 323 -15.42 3.03 19.53
CA PRO A 323 -16.41 2.50 18.60
C PRO A 323 -17.48 1.66 19.33
N LEU A 324 -18.70 1.68 18.82
CA LEU A 324 -19.84 0.94 19.35
C LEU A 324 -20.55 0.15 18.23
N PRO A 325 -20.91 -1.13 18.46
CA PRO A 325 -21.57 -1.94 17.43
C PRO A 325 -23.00 -1.47 17.16
N LYS A 326 -23.46 -1.66 15.92
CA LYS A 326 -24.82 -1.31 15.48
C LYS A 326 -25.89 -1.89 16.40
N GLY A 327 -26.91 -1.09 16.70
CA GLY A 327 -28.02 -1.43 17.60
C GLY A 327 -27.67 -1.56 19.09
N THR A 328 -26.43 -1.30 19.52
CA THR A 328 -25.98 -1.64 20.90
C THR A 328 -26.21 -0.54 21.93
N VAL A 329 -26.19 0.74 21.54
CA VAL A 329 -26.40 1.90 22.42
C VAL A 329 -27.20 2.97 21.68
N GLY A 330 -28.32 3.42 22.26
CA GLY A 330 -29.19 4.44 21.68
C GLY A 330 -28.86 5.86 22.14
N ASN A 331 -28.41 6.01 23.38
CA ASN A 331 -28.10 7.32 23.97
C ASN A 331 -26.82 7.31 24.81
N GLU A 332 -26.08 8.41 24.76
CA GLU A 332 -24.82 8.64 25.47
C GLU A 332 -24.92 8.56 27.01
N SER A 333 -26.10 8.78 27.61
CA SER A 333 -26.32 8.58 29.05
C SER A 333 -26.33 7.11 29.49
N GLU A 334 -26.40 6.15 28.56
CA GLU A 334 -26.17 4.73 28.88
C GLU A 334 -24.71 4.44 29.26
N ILE A 335 -23.77 5.32 28.88
CA ILE A 335 -22.32 5.08 28.88
C ILE A 335 -21.68 5.74 30.12
N ARG A 336 -20.81 4.99 30.81
CA ARG A 336 -19.95 5.51 31.88
C ARG A 336 -18.58 4.82 31.88
N ILE A 337 -17.60 5.49 32.48
CA ILE A 337 -16.28 4.91 32.74
C ILE A 337 -16.18 4.44 34.19
N LEU A 338 -15.69 3.23 34.42
CA LEU A 338 -15.32 2.71 35.73
C LEU A 338 -13.80 2.73 35.88
N GLY A 339 -13.29 3.13 37.04
CA GLY A 339 -11.86 3.08 37.36
C GLY A 339 -11.37 1.67 37.74
N PRO A 340 -10.06 1.49 38.01
CA PRO A 340 -9.46 0.19 38.35
C PRO A 340 -10.13 -0.56 39.53
N GLY A 341 -10.82 0.16 40.43
CA GLY A 341 -11.59 -0.41 41.53
C GLY A 341 -13.07 -0.71 41.23
N GLY A 342 -13.50 -0.67 39.97
CA GLY A 342 -14.90 -0.91 39.54
C GLY A 342 -15.89 0.22 39.85
N ASN A 343 -15.47 1.26 40.57
CA ASN A 343 -16.28 2.44 40.87
C ASN A 343 -16.35 3.39 39.65
N PRO A 344 -17.51 4.02 39.37
CA PRO A 344 -17.60 5.06 38.35
C PRO A 344 -16.63 6.22 38.61
N VAL A 345 -15.95 6.68 37.57
CA VAL A 345 -15.22 7.97 37.58
C VAL A 345 -16.08 9.06 36.96
N ALA A 346 -15.73 10.32 37.21
CA ALA A 346 -16.35 11.43 36.47
C ALA A 346 -15.96 11.33 34.99
N SER A 347 -16.95 11.08 34.14
CA SER A 347 -16.77 10.91 32.69
C SER A 347 -17.90 11.56 31.90
N MET A 348 -17.57 12.14 30.74
CA MET A 348 -18.51 12.61 29.73
C MET A 348 -18.40 11.70 28.48
N ALA A 349 -19.54 11.54 27.80
CA ALA A 349 -19.67 10.78 26.56
C ALA A 349 -20.35 11.67 25.51
N THR A 350 -19.75 11.84 24.33
CA THR A 350 -20.28 12.72 23.27
C THR A 350 -20.34 11.97 21.93
N PRO A 351 -21.52 11.76 21.31
CA PRO A 351 -21.61 11.06 20.03
C PRO A 351 -20.85 11.80 18.91
N LEU A 352 -19.97 11.09 18.20
CA LEU A 352 -19.22 11.58 17.03
C LEU A 352 -19.83 11.14 15.70
N SER A 353 -20.45 9.95 15.67
CA SER A 353 -21.24 9.47 14.53
C SER A 353 -22.27 8.43 14.95
N LYS A 354 -23.25 8.21 14.07
CA LYS A 354 -24.35 7.25 14.26
C LYS A 354 -24.41 6.23 13.13
N TRP A 355 -24.94 5.05 13.45
CA TRP A 355 -25.38 4.07 12.46
C TRP A 355 -26.66 4.54 11.76
N ASP A 356 -27.02 3.88 10.66
CA ASP A 356 -28.24 4.12 9.88
C ASP A 356 -29.53 3.77 10.64
N ASP A 357 -29.46 2.94 11.68
CA ASP A 357 -30.56 2.68 12.64
C ASP A 357 -30.68 3.75 13.75
N GLY A 358 -29.82 4.77 13.75
CA GLY A 358 -29.80 5.85 14.73
C GLY A 358 -29.03 5.55 16.03
N SER A 359 -28.54 4.32 16.22
CA SER A 359 -27.66 3.95 17.34
C SER A 359 -26.28 4.64 17.23
N ILE A 360 -25.57 4.79 18.34
CA ILE A 360 -24.26 5.43 18.36
C ILE A 360 -23.22 4.49 17.72
N ARG A 361 -22.43 5.02 16.79
CA ARG A 361 -21.36 4.29 16.09
C ARG A 361 -19.97 4.63 16.65
N TRP A 362 -19.76 5.91 16.94
CA TRP A 362 -18.57 6.39 17.62
C TRP A 362 -18.97 7.39 18.70
N VAL A 363 -18.36 7.26 19.87
CA VAL A 363 -18.52 8.18 21.00
C VAL A 363 -17.13 8.69 21.41
N LEU A 364 -17.04 9.97 21.73
CA LEU A 364 -15.87 10.55 22.39
C LEU A 364 -16.02 10.34 23.90
N LEU A 365 -15.07 9.61 24.49
CA LEU A 365 -14.95 9.42 25.93
C LEU A 365 -14.01 10.48 26.48
N ASP A 366 -14.42 11.12 27.57
CA ASP A 366 -13.77 12.29 28.17
C ASP A 366 -13.73 12.10 29.69
N PHE A 367 -12.56 11.86 30.28
CA PHE A 367 -12.41 11.55 31.71
C PHE A 367 -10.98 11.80 32.26
N GLY A 368 -10.82 11.78 33.58
CA GLY A 368 -9.50 11.84 34.24
C GLY A 368 -8.81 10.48 34.29
N GLY A 369 -7.63 10.35 33.70
CA GLY A 369 -6.88 9.10 33.55
C GLY A 369 -5.44 9.12 34.11
N GLU A 370 -4.84 7.93 34.21
CA GLU A 370 -3.46 7.72 34.65
C GLU A 370 -2.78 6.65 33.80
N ALA A 371 -1.55 6.93 33.35
CA ALA A 371 -0.78 6.04 32.48
C ALA A 371 -0.45 4.70 33.18
N GLY A 372 -0.71 3.60 32.47
CA GLY A 372 -0.55 2.23 32.95
C GLY A 372 -1.77 1.67 33.69
N GLN A 373 -2.83 2.45 33.89
CA GLN A 373 -4.07 1.98 34.51
C GLN A 373 -5.08 1.44 33.49
N VAL A 374 -5.91 0.50 33.94
CA VAL A 374 -7.02 -0.07 33.16
C VAL A 374 -8.35 0.42 33.74
N TYR A 375 -9.21 0.91 32.85
CA TYR A 375 -10.56 1.37 33.11
C TYR A 375 -11.55 0.45 32.39
N GLU A 376 -12.85 0.55 32.67
CA GLU A 376 -13.89 -0.19 31.96
C GLU A 376 -14.95 0.76 31.39
N VAL A 377 -15.26 0.63 30.10
CA VAL A 377 -16.42 1.29 29.47
C VAL A 377 -17.64 0.42 29.74
N ASP A 378 -18.53 0.87 30.62
CA ASP A 378 -19.77 0.19 30.99
C ASP A 378 -20.96 0.89 30.32
N PHE A 379 -21.69 0.14 29.50
CA PHE A 379 -22.92 0.57 28.84
C PHE A 379 -24.07 -0.41 29.13
N SER A 380 -24.05 -1.08 30.29
CA SER A 380 -25.04 -2.08 30.68
C SER A 380 -26.45 -1.54 30.98
N GLY A 381 -26.64 -0.22 31.05
CA GLY A 381 -27.96 0.43 31.20
C GLY A 381 -28.52 0.49 32.63
N ARG A 382 -27.76 0.07 33.65
CA ARG A 382 -28.16 0.27 35.06
C ARG A 382 -27.91 1.72 35.49
N LEU A 383 -28.95 2.56 35.36
CA LEU A 383 -29.06 3.95 35.83
C LEU A 383 -29.01 4.10 37.37
N GLY A 384 -27.98 3.54 38.01
CA GLY A 384 -27.71 3.69 39.44
C GLY A 384 -27.01 5.01 39.74
N THR A 385 -27.78 6.10 39.80
CA THR A 385 -27.50 7.36 40.55
C THR A 385 -26.07 7.93 40.52
N GLY A 386 -25.33 7.68 39.44
CA GLY A 386 -23.86 7.83 39.39
C GLY A 386 -23.34 8.77 38.31
N HIS A 387 -24.21 9.46 37.57
CA HIS A 387 -23.79 10.70 36.93
C HIS A 387 -23.44 11.70 38.03
N VAL A 388 -22.20 12.21 38.04
CA VAL A 388 -21.79 13.26 38.98
C VAL A 388 -22.51 14.56 38.58
N GLN A 389 -23.68 14.80 39.16
CA GLN A 389 -24.36 16.10 39.12
C GLN A 389 -23.58 17.09 39.99
N GLY A 390 -22.49 17.61 39.43
CA GLY A 390 -21.63 18.62 40.03
C GLY A 390 -20.85 19.29 38.91
N GLY A 391 -21.40 20.39 38.37
CA GLY A 391 -20.75 21.17 37.31
C GLY A 391 -19.51 21.87 37.85
N LEU A 392 -18.34 21.26 37.67
CA LEU A 392 -17.04 21.87 37.97
C LEU A 392 -16.58 22.81 36.85
N LEU A 393 -16.94 22.52 35.60
CA LEU A 393 -16.76 23.44 34.48
C LEU A 393 -18.02 24.27 34.22
N ARG A 394 -17.86 25.58 34.06
CA ARG A 394 -18.90 26.55 33.69
C ARG A 394 -18.33 27.58 32.72
N ILE A 395 -19.10 27.98 31.71
CA ILE A 395 -18.73 29.08 30.81
C ILE A 395 -19.76 30.20 30.92
N ASP A 396 -19.34 31.33 31.46
CA ASP A 396 -20.12 32.57 31.47
C ASP A 396 -19.84 33.37 30.20
N ARG A 397 -20.90 33.89 29.55
CA ARG A 397 -20.77 34.56 28.25
C ARG A 397 -21.61 35.84 28.15
N THR A 398 -21.02 36.84 27.50
CA THR A 398 -21.71 37.97 26.85
C THR A 398 -21.38 37.96 25.34
N ASP A 399 -21.89 38.92 24.57
CA ASP A 399 -21.69 38.97 23.12
C ASP A 399 -20.20 38.89 22.73
N ASN A 400 -19.39 39.73 23.39
CA ASN A 400 -17.97 39.94 23.09
C ASN A 400 -16.98 39.29 24.09
N LYS A 401 -17.45 38.65 25.17
CA LYS A 401 -16.58 38.00 26.18
C LYS A 401 -17.10 36.65 26.63
N ALA A 402 -16.18 35.74 26.94
CA ALA A 402 -16.48 34.45 27.57
C ALA A 402 -15.45 34.17 28.68
N THR A 403 -15.92 33.68 29.84
CA THR A 403 -15.05 33.23 30.94
C THR A 403 -15.34 31.76 31.22
N MET A 404 -14.33 30.92 31.05
CA MET A 404 -14.37 29.49 31.38
C MET A 404 -13.77 29.30 32.77
N HIS A 405 -14.57 28.76 33.66
CA HIS A 405 -14.21 28.40 35.03
C HIS A 405 -14.07 26.89 35.13
N THR A 406 -12.99 26.39 35.73
CA THR A 406 -12.82 25.00 36.16
C THR A 406 -12.52 24.93 37.66
N ASP A 407 -12.32 23.75 38.24
CA ASP A 407 -11.87 23.57 39.62
C ASP A 407 -10.40 23.97 39.87
N LYS A 408 -9.70 24.47 38.84
CA LYS A 408 -8.29 24.90 38.86
C LYS A 408 -8.05 26.23 38.18
N ILE A 409 -8.76 26.53 37.08
CA ILE A 409 -8.45 27.65 36.17
C ILE A 409 -9.65 28.60 36.01
N ASP A 410 -9.38 29.91 36.12
CA ASP A 410 -10.25 30.96 35.59
C ASP A 410 -9.63 31.56 34.31
N LEU A 411 -10.14 31.14 33.16
CA LEU A 411 -9.76 31.62 31.83
C LEU A 411 -10.77 32.68 31.35
N ALA A 412 -10.33 33.90 31.06
CA ALA A 412 -11.16 34.93 30.43
C ALA A 412 -10.69 35.23 29.00
N ALA A 413 -11.62 35.23 28.05
CA ALA A 413 -11.42 35.48 26.64
C ALA A 413 -12.35 36.60 26.14
N SER A 414 -11.91 37.34 25.12
CA SER A 414 -12.73 38.38 24.48
C SER A 414 -12.41 38.53 22.99
N SER A 415 -13.37 39.03 22.21
CA SER A 415 -13.10 39.38 20.81
C SER A 415 -11.97 40.42 20.69
N GLU A 416 -11.95 41.43 21.56
CA GLU A 416 -10.98 42.52 21.58
C GLU A 416 -9.56 42.14 22.07
N GLY A 417 -9.43 41.04 22.82
CA GLY A 417 -8.19 40.68 23.54
C GLY A 417 -7.67 39.27 23.29
N LEU A 418 -8.42 38.44 22.58
CA LEU A 418 -8.27 36.98 22.49
C LEU A 418 -8.34 36.31 23.86
N ILE A 419 -7.25 36.35 24.63
CA ILE A 419 -7.20 35.89 26.02
C ILE A 419 -6.88 37.09 26.91
N ASP A 420 -7.86 37.49 27.72
CA ASP A 420 -7.77 38.61 28.65
C ASP A 420 -7.01 38.24 29.93
N ARG A 421 -7.19 37.00 30.43
CA ARG A 421 -6.61 36.50 31.69
C ARG A 421 -6.55 34.97 31.72
N ILE A 422 -5.52 34.41 32.36
CA ILE A 422 -5.51 33.01 32.83
C ILE A 422 -5.01 33.01 34.27
N ARG A 423 -5.83 32.51 35.21
CA ARG A 423 -5.51 32.41 36.63
C ARG A 423 -5.55 30.96 37.11
N PHE A 424 -4.58 30.60 37.95
CA PHE A 424 -4.50 29.34 38.68
C PHE A 424 -4.32 29.62 40.18
N GLY A 425 -5.39 29.43 40.97
CA GLY A 425 -5.40 29.77 42.40
C GLY A 425 -5.08 31.26 42.65
N GLN A 426 -4.00 31.54 43.38
CA GLN A 426 -3.50 32.90 43.62
C GLN A 426 -2.51 33.39 42.54
N SER A 427 -2.08 32.52 41.62
CA SER A 427 -1.19 32.88 40.51
C SER A 427 -2.00 33.35 39.31
N ASP A 428 -1.95 34.66 39.01
CA ASP A 428 -2.38 35.20 37.73
C ASP A 428 -1.20 35.20 36.74
N LEU A 429 -1.44 34.85 35.47
CA LEU A 429 -0.67 35.48 34.40
C LEU A 429 -1.08 36.95 34.31
N GLY A 430 -0.11 37.83 34.09
CA GLY A 430 -0.30 39.29 34.18
C GLY A 430 -1.42 39.80 33.27
N PRO A 431 -2.05 40.94 33.62
CA PRO A 431 -3.26 41.40 32.94
C PRO A 431 -3.04 41.66 31.44
N GLY A 432 -3.69 40.85 30.60
CA GLY A 432 -3.98 41.16 29.20
C GLY A 432 -3.15 40.44 28.14
N LYS A 433 -3.91 39.90 27.18
CA LYS A 433 -3.57 39.67 25.76
C LYS A 433 -2.43 38.69 25.47
N LEU A 434 -2.85 37.45 25.20
CA LEU A 434 -2.27 36.65 24.12
C LEU A 434 -2.02 37.55 22.90
N THR A 435 -0.75 37.72 22.55
CA THR A 435 -0.34 38.50 21.37
C THR A 435 0.21 37.55 20.32
N ILE A 436 -0.31 37.68 19.09
CA ILE A 436 0.14 36.93 17.92
C ILE A 436 0.65 37.96 16.90
N GLU A 437 1.95 37.91 16.63
CA GLU A 437 2.64 38.82 15.70
C GLU A 437 3.23 38.01 14.54
N MET A 438 3.10 38.53 13.32
CA MET A 438 3.73 37.97 12.14
C MET A 438 4.46 39.05 11.34
N GLN A 439 5.74 38.84 11.10
CA GLN A 439 6.61 39.73 10.35
C GLN A 439 6.67 39.24 8.91
N VAL A 440 6.33 40.10 7.95
CA VAL A 440 6.11 39.73 6.54
C VAL A 440 6.73 40.73 5.56
N THR A 441 6.71 40.39 4.28
CA THR A 441 6.89 41.34 3.18
C THR A 441 5.57 41.49 2.42
N LEU A 442 5.03 42.72 2.35
CA LEU A 442 3.85 43.09 1.56
C LEU A 442 4.27 44.13 0.52
N ASP A 443 3.87 43.96 -0.75
CA ASP A 443 4.20 44.89 -1.85
C ASP A 443 5.70 45.24 -1.94
N GLY A 444 6.57 44.25 -1.66
CA GLY A 444 8.03 44.40 -1.62
C GLY A 444 8.60 45.09 -0.38
N LYS A 445 7.77 45.49 0.60
CA LYS A 445 8.17 46.21 1.81
C LYS A 445 7.99 45.35 3.08
N PRO A 446 8.90 45.42 4.07
CA PRO A 446 8.67 44.81 5.37
C PRO A 446 7.43 45.41 6.06
N ALA A 447 6.62 44.55 6.68
CA ALA A 447 5.50 44.95 7.51
C ALA A 447 5.36 43.99 8.71
N THR A 448 4.88 44.52 9.84
CA THR A 448 4.48 43.71 11.00
C THR A 448 2.95 43.67 11.05
N LEU A 449 2.41 42.47 11.17
CA LEU A 449 0.99 42.20 11.27
C LEU A 449 0.64 41.63 12.65
N PHE A 450 -0.48 42.07 13.20
CA PHE A 450 -1.00 41.62 14.49
C PHE A 450 -2.37 40.98 14.29
N ALA A 451 -2.70 39.98 15.11
CA ALA A 451 -4.07 39.47 15.18
C ALA A 451 -5.02 40.61 15.61
N MET A 452 -5.91 41.01 14.70
CA MET A 452 -6.97 41.99 14.98
C MET A 452 -8.05 41.35 15.88
N PRO A 453 -8.96 42.14 16.47
CA PRO A 453 -10.10 41.59 17.20
C PRO A 453 -10.85 40.49 16.44
N ALA A 454 -11.25 39.44 17.16
CA ALA A 454 -11.95 38.31 16.57
C ALA A 454 -13.33 38.76 16.09
N ARG A 455 -13.65 38.43 14.83
CA ARG A 455 -14.98 38.69 14.24
C ARG A 455 -16.06 37.85 14.91
N GLN A 456 -15.67 36.72 15.49
CA GLN A 456 -16.57 35.74 16.09
C GLN A 456 -15.87 35.08 17.29
N LEU A 457 -16.56 35.03 18.42
CA LEU A 457 -16.21 34.27 19.62
C LEU A 457 -17.34 33.26 19.85
N GLU A 458 -17.01 31.99 20.02
CA GLU A 458 -17.96 30.90 20.18
C GLU A 458 -17.64 29.98 21.36
N ILE A 459 -18.68 29.35 21.89
CA ILE A 459 -18.54 28.16 22.73
C ILE A 459 -18.68 26.98 21.77
N GLU A 460 -17.56 26.49 21.25
CA GLU A 460 -17.54 25.37 20.32
C GLU A 460 -17.88 24.05 21.05
N GLU A 461 -17.51 23.94 22.32
CA GLU A 461 -17.83 22.80 23.19
C GLU A 461 -18.04 23.27 24.63
N THR A 462 -19.01 22.65 25.32
CA THR A 462 -19.22 22.83 26.75
C THR A 462 -19.80 21.55 27.35
N GLY A 463 -19.37 21.21 28.55
CA GLY A 463 -19.75 20.01 29.29
C GLY A 463 -19.18 20.06 30.70
N PRO A 464 -19.53 19.10 31.59
CA PRO A 464 -19.15 19.17 33.00
C PRO A 464 -17.64 19.04 33.26
N LEU A 465 -16.88 18.48 32.29
CA LEU A 465 -15.45 18.17 32.42
C LEU A 465 -14.54 18.93 31.44
N HIS A 466 -15.05 19.37 30.29
CA HIS A 466 -14.27 19.98 29.22
C HIS A 466 -15.04 21.11 28.53
N GLY A 467 -14.34 22.20 28.19
CA GLY A 467 -14.87 23.31 27.40
C GLY A 467 -13.90 23.74 26.29
N CYS A 468 -14.45 24.18 25.16
CA CYS A 468 -13.71 24.78 24.04
C CYS A 468 -14.32 26.13 23.68
N LEU A 469 -13.52 27.20 23.74
CA LEU A 469 -13.84 28.49 23.13
C LEU A 469 -13.15 28.60 21.78
N ARG A 470 -13.87 29.01 20.73
CA ARG A 470 -13.29 29.29 19.40
C ARG A 470 -13.31 30.78 19.11
N MET A 471 -12.25 31.30 18.52
CA MET A 471 -12.12 32.68 18.09
C MET A 471 -11.56 32.75 16.68
N GLU A 472 -12.30 33.37 15.76
CA GLU A 472 -11.86 33.56 14.38
C GLU A 472 -11.71 35.04 14.03
N GLY A 473 -10.61 35.38 13.35
CA GLY A 473 -10.32 36.74 12.93
C GLY A 473 -9.20 36.81 11.90
N PHE A 474 -8.72 38.02 11.63
CA PHE A 474 -7.72 38.29 10.61
C PHE A 474 -6.52 39.04 11.18
N PHE A 475 -5.40 38.99 10.48
CA PHE A 475 -4.24 39.82 10.75
C PHE A 475 -4.35 41.17 10.05
N GLY A 476 -3.85 42.23 10.68
CA GLY A 476 -3.80 43.57 10.12
C GLY A 476 -2.54 44.34 10.53
N THR A 477 -2.27 45.43 9.82
CA THR A 477 -1.15 46.34 10.11
C THR A 477 -1.41 47.15 11.38
N ALA A 478 -0.40 47.88 11.87
CA ALA A 478 -0.53 48.77 13.03
C ALA A 478 -1.58 49.88 12.84
N GLU A 479 -1.86 50.27 11.59
CA GLU A 479 -2.89 51.24 11.20
C GLU A 479 -4.30 50.61 11.09
N GLY A 480 -4.45 49.33 11.43
CA GLY A 480 -5.72 48.60 11.38
C GLY A 480 -6.13 48.10 9.99
N LYS A 481 -5.25 48.18 8.97
CA LYS A 481 -5.55 47.63 7.63
C LYS A 481 -5.51 46.10 7.68
N GLN A 482 -6.67 45.46 7.53
CA GLN A 482 -6.78 44.00 7.46
C GLN A 482 -6.07 43.42 6.23
N THR A 483 -5.58 42.19 6.35
CA THR A 483 -4.93 41.40 5.28
C THR A 483 -5.72 40.12 4.96
N ALA A 484 -5.21 39.33 4.02
CA ALA A 484 -5.73 38.00 3.67
C ALA A 484 -5.30 36.87 4.64
N MET A 485 -4.48 37.17 5.66
CA MET A 485 -4.10 36.17 6.66
C MET A 485 -5.16 36.08 7.76
N LYS A 486 -5.68 34.88 7.98
CA LYS A 486 -6.69 34.53 8.99
C LYS A 486 -6.05 33.77 10.16
N TYR A 487 -6.62 33.91 11.35
CA TYR A 487 -6.42 32.96 12.44
C TYR A 487 -7.74 32.27 12.84
N ASP A 488 -7.64 31.02 13.27
CA ASP A 488 -8.70 30.24 13.93
C ASP A 488 -8.09 29.63 15.19
N LEU A 489 -8.44 30.19 16.35
CA LEU A 489 -7.88 29.87 17.66
C LEU A 489 -8.93 29.15 18.50
N ARG A 490 -8.66 27.90 18.86
CA ARG A 490 -9.41 27.16 19.87
C ARG A 490 -8.67 27.15 21.19
N VAL A 491 -9.38 27.45 22.27
CA VAL A 491 -8.88 27.51 23.64
C VAL A 491 -9.63 26.48 24.48
N GLN A 492 -8.91 25.47 24.95
CA GLN A 492 -9.45 24.30 25.64
C GLN A 492 -8.94 24.24 27.08
N ALA A 493 -9.83 23.92 28.02
CA ALA A 493 -9.46 23.54 29.38
C ALA A 493 -10.39 22.46 29.92
N ALA A 494 -9.91 21.70 30.90
CA ALA A 494 -10.61 20.58 31.50
C ALA A 494 -10.50 20.59 33.03
N THR A 495 -11.47 19.95 33.69
CA THR A 495 -11.50 19.80 35.15
C THR A 495 -10.46 18.81 35.65
N GLY A 496 -9.93 19.03 36.85
CA GLY A 496 -8.83 18.28 37.43
C GLY A 496 -7.46 18.64 36.85
N LEU A 497 -7.40 19.41 35.75
CA LEU A 497 -6.17 19.88 35.14
C LEU A 497 -5.87 21.35 35.44
N GLN A 498 -4.59 21.61 35.63
CA GLN A 498 -3.97 22.93 35.71
C GLN A 498 -3.36 23.36 34.37
N ARG A 499 -3.96 22.89 33.25
CA ARG A 499 -3.49 23.07 31.87
C ARG A 499 -4.55 23.74 30.99
N VAL A 500 -4.12 24.67 30.15
CA VAL A 500 -4.88 25.22 29.01
C VAL A 500 -4.17 24.81 27.71
N THR A 501 -4.92 24.29 26.75
CA THR A 501 -4.41 23.94 25.41
C THR A 501 -4.96 24.92 24.37
N LEU A 502 -4.08 25.40 23.49
CA LEU A 502 -4.38 26.33 22.42
C LEU A 502 -4.10 25.65 21.08
N MET A 503 -5.13 25.44 20.28
CA MET A 503 -4.99 25.02 18.88
C MET A 503 -5.09 26.28 18.02
N LEU A 504 -3.95 26.87 17.69
CA LEU A 504 -3.86 28.06 16.85
C LEU A 504 -3.61 27.65 15.40
N THR A 505 -4.62 27.84 14.54
CA THR A 505 -4.45 27.73 13.09
C THR A 505 -4.14 29.11 12.52
N ILE A 506 -3.07 29.21 11.73
CA ILE A 506 -2.82 30.34 10.83
C ILE A 506 -3.19 29.89 9.41
N VAL A 507 -3.88 30.73 8.63
CA VAL A 507 -4.33 30.40 7.26
C VAL A 507 -4.11 31.58 6.31
N HIS A 508 -3.54 31.35 5.13
CA HIS A 508 -3.60 32.31 4.03
C HIS A 508 -4.94 32.15 3.31
N TRP A 509 -5.89 33.02 3.64
CA TRP A 509 -7.28 32.97 3.19
C TRP A 509 -7.45 33.61 1.80
N ALA A 510 -6.88 32.96 0.79
CA ALA A 510 -6.99 33.30 -0.62
C ALA A 510 -6.97 32.04 -1.49
N ASP A 511 -7.40 32.13 -2.75
CA ASP A 511 -7.35 31.02 -3.72
C ASP A 511 -6.33 31.30 -4.84
N ARG A 512 -5.26 30.50 -4.90
CA ARG A 512 -4.19 30.58 -5.92
C ARG A 512 -4.74 30.53 -7.37
N ASN A 513 -5.90 29.91 -7.58
CA ASN A 513 -6.47 29.68 -8.91
C ASN A 513 -7.58 30.68 -9.31
N ARG A 514 -7.85 31.73 -8.51
CA ARG A 514 -8.89 32.73 -8.82
C ARG A 514 -8.39 34.17 -8.77
N SER A 515 -8.09 34.75 -9.94
CA SER A 515 -8.19 36.20 -10.09
C SER A 515 -9.65 36.63 -10.23
N GLN A 516 -9.99 37.77 -9.61
CA GLN A 516 -11.32 38.43 -9.66
C GLN A 516 -12.54 37.61 -9.19
N ASN A 517 -12.81 37.61 -7.88
CA ASN A 517 -14.18 37.58 -7.36
C ASN A 517 -14.51 39.01 -6.84
N ARG A 518 -15.29 39.80 -7.58
CA ARG A 518 -15.39 41.26 -7.36
C ARG A 518 -16.17 41.68 -6.10
N ASP A 519 -16.88 40.74 -5.49
CA ASP A 519 -17.69 40.98 -4.28
C ASP A 519 -16.92 40.69 -2.97
N GLU A 520 -15.65 40.27 -3.05
CA GLU A 520 -14.74 40.18 -1.90
C GLU A 520 -13.79 41.39 -1.87
N PRO A 521 -13.56 42.04 -0.71
CA PRO A 521 -13.06 43.42 -0.63
C PRO A 521 -11.54 43.57 -0.82
N TYR A 522 -10.87 42.60 -1.44
CA TYR A 522 -9.41 42.54 -1.55
C TYR A 522 -8.96 42.84 -2.97
N SER A 523 -8.23 43.94 -3.15
CA SER A 523 -7.64 44.34 -4.44
C SER A 523 -6.48 43.41 -4.81
N ASP A 524 -6.81 42.29 -5.46
CA ASP A 524 -5.93 41.23 -5.96
C ASP A 524 -5.02 40.61 -4.86
N PRO A 525 -5.51 39.59 -4.10
CA PRO A 525 -4.74 38.99 -3.01
C PRO A 525 -3.47 38.31 -3.56
N ALA A 526 -2.31 38.72 -3.05
CA ALA A 526 -1.02 38.19 -3.50
C ALA A 526 -0.97 36.66 -3.34
N PRO A 527 -0.55 35.89 -4.37
CA PRO A 527 -0.61 34.42 -4.36
C PRO A 527 0.37 33.77 -3.37
N VAL A 528 1.29 34.55 -2.81
CA VAL A 528 2.28 34.16 -1.79
C VAL A 528 2.47 35.35 -0.85
N ILE A 529 2.55 35.10 0.46
CA ILE A 529 2.95 36.08 1.47
C ILE A 529 4.28 35.64 2.08
N VAL A 530 5.32 36.47 1.95
CA VAL A 530 6.68 36.15 2.38
C VAL A 530 6.83 36.43 3.88
N VAL A 531 6.84 35.38 4.70
CA VAL A 531 6.93 35.46 6.17
C VAL A 531 8.40 35.40 6.62
N LYS A 532 8.79 36.27 7.56
CA LYS A 532 10.13 36.33 8.16
C LYS A 532 10.15 35.94 9.64
N GLY A 533 8.99 35.96 10.29
CA GLY A 533 8.84 35.54 11.68
C GLY A 533 7.37 35.40 12.04
N LEU A 534 7.06 34.45 12.92
CA LEU A 534 5.73 34.27 13.50
C LEU A 534 5.93 33.98 14.99
N SER A 535 5.32 34.78 15.86
CA SER A 535 5.45 34.64 17.31
C SER A 535 4.10 34.68 18.03
N VAL A 536 4.05 33.93 19.13
CA VAL A 536 2.94 33.86 20.07
C VAL A 536 3.50 34.10 21.46
N GLN A 537 2.97 35.09 22.18
CA GLN A 537 3.47 35.46 23.51
C GLN A 537 2.35 35.86 24.47
N PHE A 538 2.62 35.66 25.75
CA PHE A 538 1.74 35.97 26.88
C PHE A 538 2.45 36.93 27.81
N ALA A 539 1.73 37.92 28.32
CA ALA A 539 2.28 38.93 29.22
C ALA A 539 2.79 38.30 30.53
N LEU A 540 3.97 38.74 30.97
CA LEU A 540 4.54 38.46 32.28
C LEU A 540 4.69 39.78 33.07
N SER A 541 4.41 39.72 34.36
CA SER A 541 4.72 40.81 35.30
C SER A 541 4.77 40.27 36.73
N PRO A 542 5.75 40.68 37.58
CA PRO A 542 7.01 41.35 37.24
C PRO A 542 8.00 40.38 36.57
N GLU A 543 9.28 40.74 36.46
CA GLU A 543 10.36 39.92 35.89
C GLU A 543 10.46 38.52 36.55
N PRO A 544 10.62 37.41 35.78
CA PRO A 544 10.79 36.08 36.35
C PRO A 544 12.22 35.87 36.88
N ALA A 545 12.34 35.52 38.16
CA ALA A 545 13.64 35.30 38.80
C ALA A 545 14.37 34.05 38.27
N VAL A 546 13.62 32.97 37.98
CA VAL A 546 14.17 31.70 37.50
C VAL A 546 13.43 31.27 36.22
N VAL A 547 14.21 30.94 35.19
CA VAL A 547 13.78 30.40 33.90
C VAL A 547 14.38 29.00 33.73
N VAL A 548 13.61 28.06 33.18
CA VAL A 548 14.06 26.69 32.93
C VAL A 548 13.64 26.28 31.53
N PHE A 549 14.58 25.86 30.68
CA PHE A 549 14.28 25.22 29.40
C PHE A 549 14.38 23.70 29.52
N GLY A 550 13.46 22.98 28.88
CA GLY A 550 13.63 21.55 28.63
C GLY A 550 14.72 21.32 27.58
N THR A 551 15.53 20.28 27.76
CA THR A 551 16.66 19.94 26.87
C THR A 551 16.65 18.45 26.51
N ASP A 552 17.59 18.02 25.66
CA ASP A 552 17.90 16.59 25.46
C ASP A 552 18.71 15.99 26.64
N LYS A 553 18.99 16.80 27.67
CA LYS A 553 19.77 16.51 28.89
C LYS A 553 18.95 16.99 30.10
N ASP A 554 17.71 16.51 30.19
CA ASP A 554 16.67 16.89 31.13
C ASP A 554 16.24 18.37 31.06
N ALA A 555 16.90 19.26 31.81
CA ALA A 555 16.51 20.66 31.96
C ALA A 555 17.69 21.59 32.24
N PHE A 556 17.61 22.83 31.78
CA PHE A 556 18.65 23.85 31.93
C PHE A 556 18.10 25.12 32.59
N VAL A 557 18.67 25.51 33.72
CA VAL A 557 18.20 26.58 34.61
C VAL A 557 19.00 27.86 34.39
N LEU A 558 18.33 29.01 34.34
CA LEU A 558 18.91 30.34 34.10
C LEU A 558 18.22 31.44 34.91
N ASP A 559 18.98 32.47 35.26
CA ASP A 559 18.48 33.68 35.92
C ASP A 559 17.96 34.69 34.90
N GLY A 560 16.67 35.03 34.96
CA GLY A 560 16.05 36.05 34.09
C GLY A 560 16.08 35.74 32.59
N ALA A 561 16.05 36.79 31.77
CA ALA A 561 15.73 36.71 30.33
C ALA A 561 16.72 35.88 29.47
N ALA A 562 16.15 34.97 28.66
CA ALA A 562 16.86 33.99 27.85
C ALA A 562 16.01 33.46 26.67
N GLU A 563 16.65 32.87 25.66
CA GLU A 563 16.01 32.25 24.49
C GLU A 563 16.69 30.92 24.12
N LEU A 564 15.90 29.87 23.89
CA LEU A 564 16.34 28.62 23.25
C LEU A 564 15.89 28.63 21.79
N ARG A 565 16.83 28.58 20.84
CA ARG A 565 16.58 28.52 19.39
C ARG A 565 16.97 27.14 18.85
N GLN A 566 16.06 26.52 18.11
CA GLN A 566 16.23 25.29 17.33
C GLN A 566 16.15 25.68 15.84
N PRO A 567 17.28 26.01 15.18
CA PRO A 567 17.29 26.43 13.77
C PRO A 567 17.07 25.28 12.78
N ASP A 568 17.48 24.06 13.11
CA ASP A 568 17.38 22.84 12.30
C ASP A 568 17.02 21.63 13.18
N ASP A 569 16.86 20.43 12.61
CA ASP A 569 16.56 19.22 13.38
C ASP A 569 17.80 18.59 14.06
N LEU A 570 19.01 19.11 13.81
CA LEU A 570 20.26 18.52 14.29
C LEU A 570 20.75 19.17 15.59
N HIS A 571 20.50 20.47 15.80
CA HIS A 571 20.96 21.18 16.99
C HIS A 571 20.03 22.30 17.51
N TYR A 572 20.19 22.63 18.78
CA TYR A 572 19.66 23.85 19.41
C TYR A 572 20.76 24.61 20.17
N VAL A 573 20.52 25.91 20.38
CA VAL A 573 21.37 26.80 21.20
C VAL A 573 20.49 27.55 22.20
N VAL A 574 20.90 27.55 23.47
CA VAL A 574 20.33 28.43 24.50
C VAL A 574 21.23 29.65 24.65
N THR A 575 20.62 30.84 24.65
CA THR A 575 21.31 32.12 24.85
C THR A 575 20.73 32.87 26.05
N GLN A 576 21.59 33.57 26.77
CA GLN A 576 21.23 34.48 27.87
C GLN A 576 21.95 35.81 27.61
N LYS A 577 21.23 36.93 27.65
CA LYS A 577 21.77 38.28 27.35
C LYS A 577 22.58 38.33 26.02
N GLY A 578 22.10 37.60 25.00
CA GLY A 578 22.71 37.52 23.66
C GLY A 578 23.96 36.63 23.55
N LYS A 579 24.37 35.92 24.60
CA LYS A 579 25.51 34.99 24.58
C LYS A 579 25.05 33.53 24.66
N PRO A 580 25.59 32.61 23.84
CA PRO A 580 25.37 31.18 24.03
C PRO A 580 25.80 30.71 25.42
N VAL A 581 24.96 29.90 26.07
CA VAL A 581 25.18 29.34 27.42
C VAL A 581 24.98 27.82 27.49
N ALA A 582 24.22 27.22 26.56
CA ALA A 582 24.13 25.78 26.40
C ALA A 582 23.77 25.39 24.95
N ASN A 583 23.97 24.13 24.61
CA ASN A 583 23.55 23.52 23.35
C ASN A 583 23.21 22.03 23.51
N GLY A 584 22.60 21.46 22.49
CA GLY A 584 22.25 20.05 22.38
C GLY A 584 21.65 19.78 21.01
N THR A 585 20.99 18.63 20.86
CA THR A 585 20.47 18.13 19.58
C THR A 585 19.03 18.59 19.32
N ARG A 586 18.06 17.97 20.00
CA ARG A 586 16.62 18.12 19.73
C ARG A 586 15.87 18.50 21.00
N ALA A 587 15.47 19.77 21.12
CA ALA A 587 14.82 20.28 22.32
C ALA A 587 13.36 19.79 22.45
N PRO A 588 12.92 19.34 23.64
CA PRO A 588 11.58 18.81 23.88
C PRO A 588 10.45 19.84 23.81
N GLY A 589 10.76 21.13 23.57
CA GLY A 589 9.76 22.12 23.21
C GLY A 589 9.02 22.82 24.35
N TRP A 590 9.62 22.93 25.53
CA TRP A 590 9.02 23.68 26.65
C TRP A 590 10.01 24.59 27.40
N VAL A 591 9.45 25.65 27.99
CA VAL A 591 10.11 26.59 28.89
C VAL A 591 9.21 26.86 30.09
N ALA A 592 9.78 27.00 31.29
CA ALA A 592 9.07 27.27 32.52
C ALA A 592 9.65 28.48 33.27
N VAL A 593 8.81 29.21 33.99
CA VAL A 593 9.21 30.33 34.85
C VAL A 593 8.60 30.18 36.25
N LYS A 594 9.39 30.41 37.31
CA LYS A 594 8.87 30.32 38.69
C LYS A 594 8.08 31.58 39.07
N ARG A 595 6.89 31.38 39.63
CA ARG A 595 5.86 32.39 39.94
C ARG A 595 5.30 32.13 41.34
N GLY A 596 6.03 32.58 42.36
CA GLY A 596 5.76 32.21 43.76
C GLY A 596 5.97 30.71 43.95
N ASP A 597 4.99 30.04 44.57
CA ASP A 597 5.00 28.59 44.82
C ASP A 597 4.56 27.74 43.59
N ASN A 598 4.47 28.33 42.39
CA ASN A 598 4.10 27.61 41.15
C ASN A 598 5.12 27.83 40.02
N TRP A 599 5.24 26.85 39.12
CA TRP A 599 5.86 26.98 37.80
C TRP A 599 4.77 27.32 36.76
N CYS A 600 4.99 28.35 35.95
CA CYS A 600 4.22 28.57 34.73
C CYS A 600 5.03 28.03 33.55
N VAL A 601 4.51 27.01 32.88
CA VAL A 601 5.12 26.34 31.72
C VAL A 601 4.45 26.81 30.44
N LEU A 602 5.24 27.15 29.42
CA LEU A 602 4.81 27.22 28.02
C LEU A 602 5.50 26.09 27.25
N GLY A 603 4.70 25.21 26.64
CA GLY A 603 5.15 24.14 25.76
C GLY A 603 4.51 24.22 24.39
N VAL A 604 5.16 23.64 23.37
CA VAL A 604 4.59 23.47 22.03
C VAL A 604 4.91 22.08 21.53
N ARG A 605 3.89 21.30 21.16
CA ARG A 605 4.12 19.93 20.66
C ARG A 605 4.80 19.95 19.29
N HIS A 606 5.57 18.89 19.04
CA HIS A 606 6.39 18.71 17.84
C HIS A 606 7.36 19.88 17.57
N PHE A 607 7.96 20.44 18.61
CA PHE A 607 8.78 21.67 18.52
C PHE A 607 9.96 21.56 17.57
N TRP A 608 10.90 20.62 17.80
CA TRP A 608 12.08 20.48 16.95
C TRP A 608 11.72 19.92 15.57
N GLN A 609 10.69 19.06 15.50
CA GLN A 609 10.20 18.51 14.24
C GLN A 609 9.65 19.58 13.28
N ASN A 610 9.22 20.73 13.81
CA ASN A 610 8.70 21.86 13.04
C ASN A 610 9.67 23.06 13.07
N TYR A 611 10.97 22.84 13.04
CA TYR A 611 11.98 23.89 12.94
C TYR A 611 11.75 24.79 11.70
N PRO A 612 12.30 26.02 11.64
CA PRO A 612 13.06 26.72 12.69
C PRO A 612 12.14 27.34 13.74
N ARG A 613 12.40 27.10 15.03
CA ARG A 613 11.60 27.62 16.16
C ARG A 613 12.47 28.14 17.31
N ALA A 614 11.88 28.97 18.17
CA ALA A 614 12.51 29.39 19.41
C ALA A 614 11.51 29.52 20.57
N LEU A 615 11.95 29.27 21.80
CA LEU A 615 11.22 29.56 23.04
C LEU A 615 11.94 30.69 23.76
N PHE A 616 11.22 31.70 24.26
CA PHE A 616 11.84 32.87 24.87
C PHE A 616 11.12 33.34 26.14
N VAL A 617 11.92 33.94 27.02
CA VAL A 617 11.45 34.67 28.20
C VAL A 617 12.14 36.02 28.25
N THR A 618 11.32 37.07 28.39
CA THR A 618 11.76 38.45 28.67
C THR A 618 11.18 38.90 30.01
N PRO A 619 11.57 40.07 30.56
CA PRO A 619 10.97 40.59 31.79
C PRO A 619 9.45 40.82 31.69
N ALA A 620 8.92 40.97 30.47
CA ALA A 620 7.52 41.33 30.19
C ALA A 620 6.71 40.25 29.44
N ALA A 621 7.32 39.16 28.98
CA ALA A 621 6.61 38.12 28.22
C ALA A 621 7.29 36.73 28.27
N ILE A 622 6.46 35.68 28.20
CA ILE A 622 6.84 34.29 27.88
C ILE A 622 6.25 33.96 26.51
N GLY A 623 7.01 33.31 25.63
CA GLY A 623 6.53 33.08 24.28
C GLY A 623 7.31 32.06 23.46
N VAL A 624 6.78 31.82 22.26
CA VAL A 624 7.34 30.97 21.23
C VAL A 624 7.40 31.74 19.92
N ARG A 625 8.54 31.64 19.22
CA ARG A 625 8.64 31.93 17.79
C ARG A 625 8.29 30.63 17.05
N LEU A 626 7.06 30.57 16.52
CA LEU A 626 6.56 29.46 15.72
C LEU A 626 7.26 29.34 14.36
N TYR A 627 7.78 30.47 13.86
CA TYR A 627 8.81 30.53 12.82
C TYR A 627 9.95 31.45 13.29
N ALA A 628 11.18 30.93 13.26
CA ALA A 628 12.40 31.60 13.75
C ALA A 628 13.59 31.40 12.79
N GLY A 629 13.36 31.35 11.48
CA GLY A 629 14.40 31.15 10.46
C GLY A 629 15.22 32.41 10.18
N ASP A 630 16.47 32.23 9.74
CA ASP A 630 17.28 33.34 9.18
C ASP A 630 16.91 33.65 7.72
N GLN A 631 16.23 32.72 7.04
CA GLN A 631 15.64 32.90 5.72
C GLN A 631 14.13 33.16 5.82
N PRO A 632 13.51 33.84 4.84
CA PRO A 632 12.06 33.92 4.75
C PRO A 632 11.43 32.59 4.31
N PHE A 633 10.14 32.45 4.61
CA PHE A 633 9.26 31.35 4.17
C PHE A 633 8.11 31.89 3.31
N ASP A 634 7.82 31.22 2.18
CA ASP A 634 6.74 31.58 1.27
C ASP A 634 5.42 30.92 1.69
N TRP A 635 4.50 31.71 2.25
CA TRP A 635 3.16 31.25 2.64
C TRP A 635 2.20 31.36 1.46
N GLU A 636 2.12 30.28 0.68
CA GLU A 636 1.31 30.15 -0.53
C GLU A 636 -0.22 30.26 -0.25
N ALA A 637 -0.98 30.82 -1.19
CA ALA A 637 -2.43 31.02 -1.05
C ALA A 637 -3.18 29.69 -0.85
N GLY A 638 -3.95 29.61 0.22
CA GLY A 638 -4.67 28.42 0.65
C GLY A 638 -3.93 27.53 1.64
N LEU A 639 -2.66 27.79 1.99
CA LEU A 639 -1.96 27.05 3.05
C LEU A 639 -2.43 27.44 4.45
N ALA A 640 -2.49 26.47 5.35
CA ALA A 640 -2.61 26.65 6.78
C ALA A 640 -1.45 25.96 7.55
N LYS A 641 -1.29 26.26 8.84
CA LYS A 641 -0.63 25.35 9.80
C LYS A 641 -1.24 25.53 11.18
N THR A 642 -1.50 24.41 11.85
CA THR A 642 -2.03 24.33 13.21
C THR A 642 -0.90 24.14 14.21
N HIS A 643 -0.89 24.94 15.26
CA HIS A 643 0.11 24.90 16.32
C HIS A 643 -0.58 24.56 17.65
N GLU A 644 -0.21 23.43 18.24
CA GLU A 644 -0.66 22.99 19.57
C GLU A 644 0.28 23.57 20.64
N ILE A 645 -0.17 24.66 21.28
CA ILE A 645 0.55 25.39 22.34
C ILE A 645 -0.12 25.06 23.68
N ILE A 646 0.68 24.73 24.68
CA ILE A 646 0.25 24.26 25.99
C ILE A 646 0.73 25.25 27.04
N LEU A 647 -0.18 25.70 27.92
CA LEU A 647 0.14 26.43 29.15
C LEU A 647 -0.21 25.54 30.34
N ASP A 648 0.75 25.31 31.25
CA ASP A 648 0.58 24.38 32.38
C ASP A 648 1.13 25.01 33.68
N PHE A 649 0.37 24.88 34.78
CA PHE A 649 0.65 25.53 36.06
C PHE A 649 1.01 24.51 37.14
N LEU A 650 2.28 24.12 37.20
CA LEU A 650 2.74 23.01 38.05
C LEU A 650 3.14 23.51 39.45
N PRO A 651 2.64 22.93 40.55
CA PRO A 651 3.08 23.29 41.90
C PRO A 651 4.59 23.12 42.08
N ALA A 652 5.24 24.14 42.64
CA ALA A 652 6.67 24.15 42.97
C ALA A 652 6.91 24.19 44.48
N GLY A 653 6.04 24.87 45.24
CA GLY A 653 6.30 25.22 46.63
C GLY A 653 7.66 25.92 46.77
N HIS A 654 8.34 25.62 47.87
CA HIS A 654 9.70 26.11 48.12
C HIS A 654 10.79 25.33 47.36
N ASP A 655 10.48 24.25 46.64
CA ASP A 655 11.47 23.47 45.88
C ASP A 655 11.97 24.25 44.65
N PRO A 656 13.29 24.46 44.48
CA PRO A 656 13.87 25.09 43.28
C PRO A 656 14.01 24.13 42.09
N SER A 657 13.78 22.83 42.26
CA SER A 657 13.97 21.80 41.23
C SER A 657 13.17 22.05 39.94
N PRO A 658 13.75 21.77 38.75
CA PRO A 658 13.05 21.83 37.47
C PRO A 658 11.73 21.04 37.45
N PRO A 659 10.66 21.55 36.81
CA PRO A 659 9.41 20.83 36.67
C PRO A 659 9.54 19.66 35.68
N ARG A 660 8.95 18.49 36.01
CA ARG A 660 8.77 17.39 35.05
C ARG A 660 7.60 17.70 34.10
N VAL A 661 7.91 18.25 32.93
CA VAL A 661 6.91 18.57 31.90
C VAL A 661 6.74 17.40 30.94
N VAL A 662 5.49 17.01 30.68
CA VAL A 662 5.11 16.06 29.61
C VAL A 662 4.10 16.76 28.70
N LEU A 663 4.47 16.96 27.43
CA LEU A 663 3.59 17.65 26.47
C LEU A 663 2.57 16.70 25.84
N ASP A 664 2.97 15.47 25.50
CA ASP A 664 2.11 14.51 24.81
C ASP A 664 0.90 14.06 25.66
N PRO A 665 -0.28 13.92 25.04
CA PRO A 665 -1.51 13.54 25.73
C PRO A 665 -1.52 12.07 26.14
N LEU A 666 -2.37 11.73 27.11
CA LEU A 666 -2.71 10.34 27.40
C LEU A 666 -3.54 9.77 26.23
N ARG A 667 -3.26 8.53 25.83
CA ARG A 667 -4.02 7.80 24.79
C ARG A 667 -4.83 6.67 25.41
N LEU A 668 -6.10 6.55 25.03
CA LEU A 668 -6.92 5.38 25.36
C LEU A 668 -6.63 4.26 24.37
N THR A 669 -6.20 3.10 24.84
CA THR A 669 -5.99 1.90 24.03
C THR A 669 -7.19 0.97 24.18
N ILE A 670 -7.67 0.44 23.06
CA ILE A 670 -8.91 -0.33 22.95
C ILE A 670 -8.52 -1.78 22.61
N PRO A 671 -9.14 -2.82 23.21
CA PRO A 671 -8.87 -4.20 22.83
C PRO A 671 -9.13 -4.40 21.34
N PRO A 672 -8.18 -4.94 20.55
CA PRO A 672 -8.38 -5.12 19.11
C PRO A 672 -9.59 -6.00 18.74
N SER A 673 -9.93 -6.98 19.59
CA SER A 673 -11.14 -7.78 19.46
C SER A 673 -12.41 -6.93 19.57
N TRP A 674 -12.44 -5.90 20.42
CA TRP A 674 -13.53 -4.91 20.44
C TRP A 674 -13.48 -3.99 19.22
N ALA A 675 -12.34 -3.33 19.01
CA ALA A 675 -12.17 -2.31 17.97
C ALA A 675 -12.58 -2.83 16.58
N CYS A 676 -12.03 -3.99 16.18
CA CYS A 676 -12.37 -4.65 14.92
C CYS A 676 -13.77 -5.29 14.95
N GLY A 677 -14.17 -5.92 16.07
CA GLY A 677 -15.47 -6.60 16.21
C GLY A 677 -16.69 -5.68 16.11
N THR A 678 -16.56 -4.39 16.44
CA THR A 678 -17.64 -3.40 16.25
C THR A 678 -18.01 -3.15 14.79
N GLU A 679 -17.11 -3.47 13.86
CA GLU A 679 -17.16 -3.09 12.43
C GLU A 679 -17.30 -1.57 12.18
N ALA A 680 -17.04 -0.73 13.19
CA ALA A 680 -17.20 0.72 13.08
C ALA A 680 -16.16 1.40 12.14
N VAL A 681 -15.15 0.66 11.69
CA VAL A 681 -14.21 1.02 10.59
C VAL A 681 -14.33 0.12 9.36
N GLY A 682 -15.36 -0.73 9.30
CA GLY A 682 -15.48 -1.85 8.36
C GLY A 682 -14.91 -3.16 8.90
N ALA A 683 -14.98 -4.21 8.08
CA ALA A 683 -14.70 -5.61 8.44
C ALA A 683 -13.20 -5.96 8.56
N VAL A 684 -12.47 -5.21 9.39
CA VAL A 684 -11.02 -5.33 9.59
C VAL A 684 -10.66 -6.53 10.50
N LEU A 685 -9.54 -7.20 10.23
CA LEU A 685 -8.97 -8.26 11.07
C LEU A 685 -7.97 -7.69 12.09
N PRO A 686 -8.05 -7.96 13.41
CA PRO A 686 -7.05 -7.51 14.38
C PRO A 686 -5.71 -8.23 14.21
N ARG A 687 -4.60 -7.57 14.53
CA ARG A 687 -3.24 -8.14 14.43
C ARG A 687 -2.96 -9.05 15.63
N ARG A 688 -3.49 -10.27 15.53
CA ARG A 688 -3.36 -11.36 16.51
C ARG A 688 -3.00 -12.67 15.80
N ILE A 689 -2.97 -13.78 16.55
CA ILE A 689 -2.44 -15.06 16.09
C ILE A 689 -3.07 -15.55 14.77
N GLU A 690 -4.34 -15.26 14.50
CA GLU A 690 -4.98 -15.54 13.21
C GLU A 690 -4.33 -14.74 12.06
N ALA A 691 -4.18 -13.42 12.23
CA ALA A 691 -3.49 -12.58 11.24
C ALA A 691 -2.03 -13.01 11.03
N LEU A 692 -1.35 -13.44 12.10
CA LEU A 692 0.02 -13.97 12.02
C LEU A 692 0.09 -15.35 11.35
N ARG A 693 -0.98 -16.16 11.38
CA ARG A 693 -1.01 -17.48 10.73
C ARG A 693 -1.34 -17.41 9.26
N ASN A 694 -2.33 -16.60 8.89
CA ASN A 694 -2.79 -16.48 7.52
C ASN A 694 -1.95 -15.48 6.71
N PHE A 695 -1.39 -14.44 7.36
CA PHE A 695 -0.67 -13.34 6.69
C PHE A 695 0.68 -12.94 7.34
N PRO A 696 1.50 -13.89 7.86
CA PRO A 696 2.73 -13.59 8.63
C PRO A 696 3.65 -12.58 7.92
N TYR A 697 3.88 -12.85 6.63
CA TYR A 697 4.75 -12.06 5.75
C TYR A 697 4.22 -10.64 5.49
N TRP A 698 2.90 -10.48 5.39
CA TRP A 698 2.29 -9.17 5.11
C TRP A 698 2.32 -8.28 6.35
N GLU A 699 2.00 -8.84 7.52
CA GLU A 699 2.05 -8.13 8.80
C GLU A 699 3.45 -7.54 9.07
N CYS A 700 4.51 -8.30 8.80
CA CYS A 700 5.88 -7.85 9.04
C CYS A 700 6.48 -6.96 7.95
N TRP A 701 6.12 -7.17 6.67
CA TRP A 701 6.52 -6.25 5.61
C TRP A 701 5.84 -4.90 5.81
N ARG A 702 4.54 -4.89 6.14
CA ARG A 702 3.79 -3.67 6.49
C ARG A 702 4.44 -2.92 7.65
N GLU A 703 4.82 -3.63 8.71
CA GLU A 703 5.49 -3.00 9.85
C GLU A 703 6.83 -2.36 9.45
N ALA A 704 7.66 -3.07 8.70
CA ALA A 704 8.96 -2.57 8.27
C ALA A 704 8.80 -1.31 7.40
N ASP A 705 7.91 -1.34 6.41
CA ASP A 705 7.60 -0.21 5.53
C ASP A 705 7.05 1.00 6.33
N MET A 706 6.17 0.77 7.30
CA MET A 706 5.67 1.83 8.20
C MET A 706 6.77 2.45 9.07
N ARG A 707 7.67 1.63 9.63
CA ARG A 707 8.78 2.17 10.45
C ARG A 707 9.79 2.91 9.59
N ASP A 708 10.11 2.39 8.41
CA ASP A 708 11.05 3.03 7.49
C ASP A 708 10.45 4.29 6.84
N TYR A 709 9.13 4.38 6.65
CA TYR A 709 8.42 5.62 6.30
C TYR A 709 8.55 6.67 7.41
N VAL A 710 8.28 6.33 8.68
CA VAL A 710 8.43 7.27 9.80
C VAL A 710 9.88 7.72 9.97
N ASN A 711 10.86 6.86 9.70
CA ASN A 711 12.28 7.21 9.68
C ASN A 711 12.66 8.19 8.55
N GLN A 712 11.87 8.23 7.47
CA GLN A 712 12.04 9.12 6.30
C GLN A 712 11.10 10.34 6.31
N MET A 713 10.29 10.51 7.36
CA MET A 713 9.36 11.63 7.49
C MET A 713 10.14 12.96 7.49
N PRO A 714 9.86 13.90 6.57
CA PRO A 714 10.50 15.21 6.56
C PRO A 714 10.23 15.98 7.86
N PHE A 715 11.20 16.82 8.25
CA PHE A 715 11.08 17.77 9.34
C PHE A 715 11.11 19.21 8.79
N GLY A 716 10.44 20.13 9.48
CA GLY A 716 10.28 21.51 9.08
C GLY A 716 8.87 22.04 9.33
N MET A 717 8.70 23.35 9.55
CA MET A 717 7.40 23.95 9.88
C MET A 717 6.32 23.68 8.81
N ARG A 718 6.68 23.69 7.52
CA ARG A 718 5.73 23.34 6.46
C ARG A 718 5.58 21.83 6.37
N ASP A 719 6.71 21.14 6.24
CA ASP A 719 6.81 19.81 5.63
C ASP A 719 6.60 18.65 6.63
N PHE A 720 6.71 18.89 7.95
CA PHE A 720 6.52 17.86 8.96
C PHE A 720 5.09 17.31 9.00
N GLY A 721 5.00 16.00 8.70
CA GLY A 721 3.80 15.17 8.67
C GLY A 721 3.60 14.43 7.35
N ASP A 722 4.21 14.89 6.24
CA ASP A 722 4.11 14.22 4.94
C ASP A 722 5.08 13.02 4.81
N GLY A 723 5.24 12.50 3.60
CA GLY A 723 6.32 11.59 3.19
C GLY A 723 6.82 11.93 1.78
N TYR A 724 7.77 11.13 1.30
CA TYR A 724 8.32 11.29 -0.05
C TYR A 724 7.92 10.12 -0.96
N MET A 725 7.49 10.43 -2.19
CA MET A 725 7.21 9.45 -3.26
C MET A 725 8.50 8.93 -3.93
N GLY A 726 9.49 8.61 -3.09
CA GLY A 726 10.80 8.07 -3.46
C GLY A 726 11.97 9.05 -3.39
N GLY A 727 11.84 10.16 -2.66
CA GLY A 727 12.93 11.08 -2.28
C GLY A 727 12.71 12.54 -2.74
N PRO A 728 13.27 13.54 -2.00
CA PRO A 728 13.00 14.97 -2.22
C PRO A 728 13.36 15.49 -3.62
N TYR A 729 14.27 14.81 -4.34
CA TYR A 729 14.76 15.26 -5.64
C TYR A 729 13.98 14.70 -6.85
N LYS A 730 12.93 13.89 -6.66
CA LYS A 730 12.16 13.26 -7.76
C LYS A 730 11.17 14.17 -8.50
N GLY A 731 11.43 15.48 -8.53
CA GLY A 731 10.64 16.47 -9.27
C GLY A 731 9.16 16.41 -8.88
N LYS A 732 8.26 16.13 -9.83
CA LYS A 732 6.82 16.01 -9.54
C LYS A 732 6.45 14.88 -8.58
N ASN A 733 7.35 13.95 -8.27
CA ASN A 733 7.13 12.87 -7.32
C ASN A 733 8.02 13.02 -6.07
N ALA A 734 8.22 14.26 -5.61
CA ALA A 734 8.90 14.55 -4.34
C ALA A 734 7.96 14.32 -3.15
N TYR A 735 7.17 15.32 -2.76
CA TYR A 735 6.19 15.22 -1.66
C TYR A 735 4.98 14.37 -2.04
N GLN A 736 4.40 13.68 -1.05
CA GLN A 736 3.36 12.69 -1.29
C GLN A 736 1.96 13.30 -1.43
N ASN A 737 1.68 14.42 -0.74
CA ASN A 737 0.45 15.20 -0.83
C ASN A 737 -0.82 14.33 -1.00
N LEU A 738 -1.29 13.72 0.09
CA LEU A 738 -2.50 12.89 0.18
C LEU A 738 -2.60 11.60 -0.66
N GLU A 739 -1.60 11.25 -1.48
CA GLU A 739 -1.59 9.99 -2.26
C GLU A 739 -1.70 8.75 -1.33
N TYR A 740 -2.67 7.85 -1.59
CA TYR A 740 -2.99 6.63 -0.80
C TYR A 740 -3.36 6.81 0.70
N ASP A 741 -3.60 8.03 1.20
CA ASP A 741 -4.08 8.30 2.59
C ASP A 741 -3.29 7.55 3.68
N VAL A 742 -2.00 7.89 3.80
CA VAL A 742 -1.06 7.30 4.76
C VAL A 742 -1.62 7.20 6.20
N PRO A 743 -2.15 8.27 6.84
CA PRO A 743 -2.63 8.17 8.22
C PRO A 743 -3.75 7.14 8.39
N PHE A 744 -4.59 6.87 7.38
CA PHE A 744 -5.60 5.81 7.48
C PHE A 744 -4.96 4.44 7.76
N ASN A 745 -3.82 4.11 7.15
CA ASN A 745 -3.13 2.84 7.39
C ASN A 745 -2.63 2.70 8.84
N TYR A 746 -2.10 3.77 9.43
CA TYR A 746 -1.58 3.76 10.79
C TYR A 746 -2.71 3.79 11.83
N LEU A 747 -3.76 4.58 11.61
CA LEU A 747 -4.93 4.61 12.48
C LEU A 747 -5.72 3.30 12.43
N LEU A 748 -5.66 2.54 11.32
CA LEU A 748 -6.10 1.16 11.27
C LEU A 748 -5.19 0.21 12.07
N GLU A 749 -3.86 0.35 12.02
CA GLU A 749 -2.98 -0.47 12.88
C GLU A 749 -3.17 -0.15 14.36
N PHE A 750 -3.42 1.10 14.73
CA PHE A 750 -3.77 1.47 16.11
C PHE A 750 -4.98 0.65 16.62
N LEU A 751 -6.03 0.52 15.81
CA LEU A 751 -7.22 -0.28 16.15
C LEU A 751 -6.97 -1.80 16.08
N ARG A 752 -6.07 -2.26 15.20
CA ARG A 752 -5.71 -3.68 15.05
C ARG A 752 -4.73 -4.18 16.12
N THR A 753 -3.97 -3.29 16.77
CA THR A 753 -2.91 -3.64 17.73
C THR A 753 -3.19 -3.16 19.16
N GLY A 754 -3.81 -1.99 19.31
CA GLY A 754 -3.88 -1.24 20.56
C GLY A 754 -2.61 -0.46 20.91
N ASP A 755 -1.57 -0.47 20.06
CA ASP A 755 -0.30 0.23 20.35
C ASP A 755 -0.42 1.74 20.06
N PRO A 756 -0.26 2.62 21.07
CA PRO A 756 -0.37 4.08 20.89
C PRO A 756 0.72 4.68 19.98
N TRP A 757 1.77 3.93 19.61
CA TRP A 757 2.78 4.40 18.64
C TRP A 757 2.12 4.82 17.32
N TYR A 758 1.22 4.01 16.76
CA TYR A 758 0.64 4.28 15.44
C TYR A 758 -0.19 5.58 15.42
N ILE A 759 -1.02 5.84 16.43
CA ILE A 759 -1.78 7.10 16.51
C ILE A 759 -0.87 8.31 16.78
N ASN A 760 0.20 8.14 17.57
CA ASN A 760 1.16 9.21 17.84
C ASN A 760 1.98 9.63 16.60
N VAL A 761 2.26 8.72 15.67
CA VAL A 761 2.90 9.07 14.39
C VAL A 761 1.89 9.50 13.32
N ALA A 762 0.64 9.05 13.38
CA ALA A 762 -0.42 9.42 12.42
C ALA A 762 -1.04 10.80 12.68
N GLU A 763 -1.07 11.27 13.92
CA GLU A 763 -1.58 12.59 14.31
C GLU A 763 -0.92 13.76 13.54
N PRO A 764 0.42 13.87 13.43
CA PRO A 764 1.04 14.89 12.60
C PRO A 764 0.77 14.68 11.10
N MET A 765 0.62 13.45 10.62
CA MET A 765 0.26 13.18 9.21
C MET A 765 -1.14 13.72 8.89
N ALA A 766 -2.15 13.40 9.71
CA ALA A 766 -3.53 13.87 9.51
C ALA A 766 -3.65 15.40 9.63
N ARG A 767 -2.91 16.01 10.57
CA ARG A 767 -2.83 17.48 10.68
C ARG A 767 -2.14 18.12 9.49
N HIS A 768 -1.02 17.56 9.01
CA HIS A 768 -0.35 18.04 7.80
C HIS A 768 -1.28 17.99 6.58
N GLN A 769 -1.97 16.86 6.35
CA GLN A 769 -2.91 16.74 5.24
C GLN A 769 -4.05 17.77 5.31
N THR A 770 -4.62 18.00 6.49
CA THR A 770 -5.69 18.99 6.73
C THR A 770 -5.20 20.45 6.59
N ASP A 771 -3.93 20.73 6.86
CA ASP A 771 -3.37 22.08 6.89
C ASP A 771 -2.68 22.51 5.59
N ILE A 772 -1.89 21.60 5.01
CA ILE A 772 -0.88 21.88 4.00
C ILE A 772 -1.29 21.30 2.64
N ASP A 773 -1.73 20.04 2.59
CA ASP A 773 -2.07 19.35 1.34
C ASP A 773 -3.47 19.69 0.80
N VAL A 774 -4.23 20.51 1.54
CA VAL A 774 -5.55 21.02 1.13
C VAL A 774 -5.58 22.54 1.14
N ASN A 775 -6.09 23.12 0.04
CA ASN A 775 -6.43 24.53 -0.05
C ASN A 775 -7.52 24.87 0.97
N ASN A 776 -7.09 25.45 2.11
CA ASN A 776 -7.94 25.77 3.25
C ASN A 776 -8.95 26.89 2.96
N PHE A 777 -8.84 27.61 1.85
CA PHE A 777 -9.89 28.51 1.36
C PHE A 777 -10.97 27.71 0.61
N SER A 778 -10.62 27.00 -0.47
CA SER A 778 -11.57 26.44 -1.45
C SER A 778 -12.00 24.99 -1.23
N GLY A 779 -11.28 24.19 -0.42
CA GLY A 779 -11.52 22.75 -0.29
C GLY A 779 -10.92 21.90 -1.42
N MET A 780 -10.07 22.50 -2.25
CA MET A 780 -9.38 21.82 -3.33
C MET A 780 -8.13 21.11 -2.79
N VAL A 781 -7.95 19.83 -3.12
CA VAL A 781 -6.76 19.05 -2.70
C VAL A 781 -5.60 19.32 -3.66
N TRP A 782 -4.39 19.45 -3.11
CA TRP A 782 -3.16 19.55 -3.90
C TRP A 782 -2.63 18.15 -4.26
N LYS A 783 -2.10 18.03 -5.48
CA LYS A 783 -1.45 16.81 -5.98
C LYS A 783 0.05 16.78 -5.62
N HIS A 784 0.64 15.58 -5.55
CA HIS A 784 2.08 15.34 -5.36
C HIS A 784 2.96 16.20 -6.29
N SER A 785 4.03 16.81 -5.73
CA SER A 785 4.75 17.92 -6.39
C SER A 785 6.11 18.22 -5.69
N PRO A 786 7.03 19.03 -6.28
CA PRO A 786 8.23 19.54 -5.58
C PRO A 786 7.92 20.47 -4.39
N LEU A 787 6.68 20.97 -4.35
CA LEU A 787 6.10 21.79 -3.29
C LEU A 787 4.79 21.14 -2.82
N HIS A 788 4.34 21.41 -1.60
CA HIS A 788 3.03 20.89 -1.16
C HIS A 788 1.84 21.49 -1.92
N THR A 789 1.96 22.70 -2.47
CA THR A 789 0.90 23.29 -3.32
C THR A 789 1.27 23.28 -4.80
N THR A 790 0.25 23.21 -5.66
CA THR A 790 0.38 23.12 -7.12
C THR A 790 -0.83 23.74 -7.81
N THR A 791 -0.72 24.13 -9.08
CA THR A 791 -1.88 24.56 -9.87
C THR A 791 -2.67 23.39 -10.47
N GLU A 792 -2.11 22.16 -10.45
CA GLU A 792 -2.79 20.95 -10.91
C GLU A 792 -3.84 20.48 -9.89
N ALA A 793 -5.12 20.70 -10.19
CA ALA A 793 -6.25 20.29 -9.36
C ALA A 793 -7.05 19.15 -10.00
N ASP A 794 -7.06 17.97 -9.38
CA ASP A 794 -7.85 16.83 -9.85
C ASP A 794 -8.56 16.08 -8.69
N LEU A 795 -9.46 15.17 -9.03
CA LEU A 795 -10.16 14.30 -8.07
C LEU A 795 -9.34 13.03 -7.75
N GLY A 796 -8.07 12.99 -8.14
CA GLY A 796 -7.19 11.83 -8.12
C GLY A 796 -6.45 11.61 -6.81
N HIS A 797 -6.63 12.50 -5.83
CA HIS A 797 -5.90 12.58 -4.56
C HIS A 797 -6.83 12.84 -3.35
N VAL A 798 -8.15 12.76 -3.53
CA VAL A 798 -9.16 13.20 -2.53
C VAL A 798 -9.43 12.16 -1.42
N PHE A 799 -8.47 11.32 -1.06
CA PHE A 799 -8.65 10.25 -0.08
C PHE A 799 -8.32 10.76 1.33
N LEU A 800 -9.37 11.02 2.12
CA LEU A 800 -9.30 11.68 3.43
C LEU A 800 -10.05 10.86 4.52
N ARG A 801 -10.01 9.52 4.43
CA ARG A 801 -10.52 8.63 5.49
C ARG A 801 -9.61 8.62 6.71
N GLY A 802 -8.29 8.86 6.58
CA GLY A 802 -7.36 9.02 7.70
C GLY A 802 -7.68 10.26 8.52
N VAL A 803 -7.95 11.39 7.86
CA VAL A 803 -8.44 12.63 8.49
C VAL A 803 -9.79 12.42 9.21
N LEU A 804 -10.74 11.73 8.58
CA LEU A 804 -12.01 11.37 9.24
C LEU A 804 -11.83 10.40 10.42
N LEU A 805 -10.94 9.41 10.29
CA LEU A 805 -10.66 8.47 11.38
C LEU A 805 -9.89 9.15 12.52
N HIS A 806 -9.03 10.13 12.24
CA HIS A 806 -8.38 10.96 13.24
C HIS A 806 -9.42 11.77 14.04
N TYR A 807 -10.40 12.39 13.36
CA TYR A 807 -11.56 13.01 14.03
C TYR A 807 -12.31 12.00 14.92
N LEU A 808 -12.62 10.81 14.40
CA LEU A 808 -13.35 9.78 15.15
C LEU A 808 -12.58 9.25 16.37
N LEU A 809 -11.25 9.28 16.36
CA LEU A 809 -10.37 8.80 17.44
C LEU A 809 -9.96 9.88 18.45
N THR A 810 -10.03 11.17 18.10
CA THR A 810 -9.56 12.28 18.96
C THR A 810 -10.64 13.32 19.31
N GLY A 811 -11.69 13.41 18.50
CA GLY A 811 -12.67 14.50 18.55
C GLY A 811 -12.20 15.82 17.91
N GLU A 812 -11.02 15.86 17.27
CA GLU A 812 -10.44 17.11 16.73
C GLU A 812 -11.28 17.69 15.57
N LYS A 813 -12.21 18.60 15.88
CA LYS A 813 -13.23 19.13 14.96
C LYS A 813 -12.68 19.70 13.65
N ARG A 814 -11.48 20.31 13.67
CA ARG A 814 -10.81 20.86 12.48
C ARG A 814 -10.67 19.84 11.34
N GLN A 815 -10.44 18.57 11.68
CA GLN A 815 -10.31 17.46 10.73
C GLN A 815 -11.64 17.19 10.00
N LEU A 816 -12.77 17.17 10.74
CA LEU A 816 -14.10 17.04 10.15
C LEU A 816 -14.49 18.28 9.32
N GLU A 817 -14.12 19.48 9.77
CA GLU A 817 -14.35 20.73 9.02
C GLU A 817 -13.67 20.70 7.66
N MET A 818 -12.41 20.24 7.58
CA MET A 818 -11.70 20.17 6.31
C MET A 818 -12.18 19.03 5.42
N ALA A 819 -12.42 17.84 5.97
CA ALA A 819 -13.03 16.74 5.22
C ALA A 819 -14.39 17.14 4.62
N ARG A 820 -15.24 17.84 5.39
CA ARG A 820 -16.50 18.41 4.88
C ARG A 820 -16.25 19.44 3.78
N LYS A 821 -15.27 20.34 3.92
CA LYS A 821 -14.96 21.35 2.88
C LYS A 821 -14.54 20.70 1.56
N VAL A 822 -13.71 19.65 1.60
CA VAL A 822 -13.33 18.88 0.40
C VAL A 822 -14.53 18.12 -0.17
N GLY A 823 -15.35 17.48 0.66
CA GLY A 823 -16.58 16.83 0.21
C GLY A 823 -17.56 17.79 -0.46
N ASP A 824 -17.75 18.98 0.10
CA ASP A 824 -18.63 20.02 -0.44
C ASP A 824 -18.08 20.62 -1.75
N PHE A 825 -16.75 20.72 -1.90
CA PHE A 825 -16.09 21.06 -3.18
C PHE A 825 -16.42 20.02 -4.27
N ILE A 826 -16.33 18.72 -3.96
CA ILE A 826 -16.67 17.63 -4.91
C ILE A 826 -18.15 17.67 -5.28
N VAL A 827 -19.05 17.82 -4.30
CA VAL A 827 -20.51 17.93 -4.53
C VAL A 827 -20.83 19.16 -5.41
N ALA A 828 -20.21 20.31 -5.13
CA ALA A 828 -20.40 21.53 -5.92
C ALA A 828 -19.85 21.41 -7.35
N LYS A 829 -18.78 20.65 -7.57
CA LYS A 829 -18.22 20.36 -8.89
C LYS A 829 -19.19 19.50 -9.71
N LEU A 830 -19.62 18.36 -9.16
CA LEU A 830 -20.61 17.45 -9.78
C LEU A 830 -21.94 18.14 -10.10
N GLY A 831 -22.38 19.07 -9.24
CA GLY A 831 -23.62 19.83 -9.46
C GLY A 831 -23.58 20.82 -10.64
N ARG A 832 -22.39 21.30 -11.02
CA ARG A 832 -22.17 22.26 -12.12
C ARG A 832 -21.90 21.57 -13.46
N GLU A 833 -21.07 20.54 -13.46
CA GLU A 833 -20.49 19.94 -14.68
C GLU A 833 -21.29 18.72 -15.18
N ARG A 834 -22.64 18.87 -15.21
CA ARG A 834 -23.64 17.78 -15.25
C ARG A 834 -23.47 16.67 -16.32
N ASP A 835 -22.74 16.91 -17.40
CA ASP A 835 -22.46 15.90 -18.44
C ASP A 835 -20.98 15.89 -18.91
N SER A 836 -20.06 16.65 -18.31
CA SER A 836 -18.75 16.96 -18.94
C SER A 836 -17.46 16.73 -18.12
N VAL A 837 -17.50 16.53 -16.80
CA VAL A 837 -16.28 16.24 -16.00
C VAL A 837 -16.49 15.07 -15.03
N ILE A 838 -16.78 13.91 -15.61
CA ILE A 838 -16.68 12.62 -14.92
C ILE A 838 -15.22 12.16 -15.08
N GLY A 839 -14.50 12.05 -13.96
CA GLY A 839 -13.11 11.62 -13.93
C GLY A 839 -12.92 10.14 -14.29
N ASN A 840 -11.67 9.69 -14.41
CA ASN A 840 -11.37 8.26 -14.60
C ASN A 840 -11.70 7.42 -13.35
N GLU A 841 -11.60 6.10 -13.46
CA GLU A 841 -11.97 5.14 -12.43
C GLU A 841 -11.26 5.39 -11.08
N ARG A 842 -10.00 5.85 -11.11
CA ARG A 842 -9.26 6.28 -9.91
C ARG A 842 -9.89 7.51 -9.27
N GLN A 843 -10.14 8.56 -10.07
CA GLN A 843 -10.72 9.82 -9.60
C GLN A 843 -12.13 9.63 -9.00
N ILE A 844 -12.93 8.76 -9.62
CA ILE A 844 -14.24 8.35 -9.07
C ILE A 844 -14.04 7.56 -7.79
N GLY A 845 -13.21 6.51 -7.80
CA GLY A 845 -12.99 5.64 -6.65
C GLY A 845 -12.55 6.41 -5.39
N TRP A 846 -11.56 7.30 -5.51
CA TRP A 846 -11.13 8.16 -4.40
C TRP A 846 -12.25 9.06 -3.87
N SER A 847 -13.02 9.68 -4.77
CA SER A 847 -14.18 10.49 -4.40
C SER A 847 -15.22 9.67 -3.60
N LEU A 848 -15.45 8.41 -3.98
CA LEU A 848 -16.37 7.51 -3.26
C LEU A 848 -15.90 7.19 -1.83
N TYR A 849 -14.59 6.99 -1.58
CA TYR A 849 -14.10 6.72 -0.22
C TYR A 849 -14.38 7.88 0.74
N LEU A 850 -14.10 9.11 0.32
CA LEU A 850 -14.33 10.32 1.12
C LEU A 850 -15.82 10.61 1.29
N LEU A 851 -16.59 10.67 0.19
CA LEU A 851 -18.02 10.99 0.25
C LEU A 851 -18.81 9.94 1.05
N THR A 852 -18.48 8.65 0.92
CA THR A 852 -19.08 7.61 1.75
C THR A 852 -18.64 7.72 3.21
N GLY A 853 -17.36 8.02 3.48
CA GLY A 853 -16.87 8.27 4.84
C GLY A 853 -17.58 9.47 5.51
N LEU A 854 -17.80 10.56 4.77
CA LEU A 854 -18.57 11.71 5.23
C LEU A 854 -20.03 11.35 5.51
N TYR A 855 -20.68 10.56 4.65
CA TYR A 855 -22.02 10.06 4.91
C TYR A 855 -22.07 9.16 6.16
N GLU A 856 -21.13 8.22 6.30
CA GLU A 856 -21.03 7.32 7.44
C GLU A 856 -20.81 8.04 8.78
N VAL A 857 -20.09 9.18 8.77
CA VAL A 857 -19.82 10.01 9.96
C VAL A 857 -21.00 10.95 10.24
N THR A 858 -21.49 11.65 9.23
CA THR A 858 -22.39 12.81 9.40
C THR A 858 -23.86 12.55 9.12
N ARG A 859 -24.17 11.45 8.41
CA ARG A 859 -25.49 11.11 7.83
C ARG A 859 -26.12 12.20 6.94
N ASP A 860 -25.31 13.15 6.48
CA ASP A 860 -25.70 14.16 5.49
C ASP A 860 -25.89 13.51 4.11
N GLY A 861 -27.16 13.35 3.71
CA GLY A 861 -27.55 12.61 2.50
C GLY A 861 -27.02 13.19 1.19
N LYS A 862 -26.54 14.44 1.17
CA LYS A 862 -25.94 15.05 -0.04
C LYS A 862 -24.70 14.28 -0.51
N TYR A 863 -23.93 13.72 0.42
CA TYR A 863 -22.72 12.96 0.10
C TYR A 863 -23.06 11.58 -0.49
N LEU A 864 -24.08 10.90 0.05
CA LEU A 864 -24.56 9.63 -0.52
C LEU A 864 -25.14 9.81 -1.93
N SER A 865 -25.94 10.87 -2.15
CA SER A 865 -26.48 11.18 -3.49
C SER A 865 -25.39 11.50 -4.53
N ALA A 866 -24.29 12.13 -4.10
CA ALA A 866 -23.11 12.32 -4.94
C ALA A 866 -22.38 10.98 -5.22
N CYS A 867 -22.24 10.10 -4.23
CA CYS A 867 -21.75 8.73 -4.43
C CYS A 867 -22.58 7.95 -5.46
N GLU A 868 -23.92 7.99 -5.35
CA GLU A 868 -24.80 7.30 -6.29
C GLU A 868 -24.69 7.87 -7.71
N SER A 869 -24.53 9.18 -7.85
CA SER A 869 -24.33 9.86 -9.13
C SER A 869 -22.99 9.47 -9.79
N LEU A 870 -21.92 9.34 -8.99
CA LEU A 870 -20.61 8.82 -9.41
C LEU A 870 -20.68 7.33 -9.81
N CYS A 871 -21.36 6.49 -9.03
CA CYS A 871 -21.56 5.08 -9.37
C CYS A 871 -22.41 4.90 -10.64
N ASN A 872 -23.49 5.68 -10.79
CA ASN A 872 -24.31 5.69 -12.00
C ASN A 872 -23.50 6.13 -13.23
N SER A 873 -22.51 7.02 -13.06
CA SER A 873 -21.60 7.44 -14.13
C SER A 873 -20.65 6.32 -14.57
N LEU A 874 -20.15 5.48 -13.64
CA LEU A 874 -19.41 4.26 -13.98
C LEU A 874 -20.29 3.23 -14.73
N LEU A 875 -21.56 3.10 -14.33
CA LEU A 875 -22.49 2.13 -14.93
C LEU A 875 -23.09 2.58 -16.28
N LYS A 876 -23.16 3.90 -16.55
CA LYS A 876 -23.66 4.50 -17.80
C LYS A 876 -22.79 4.05 -18.98
N GLY A 877 -23.28 3.05 -19.72
CA GLY A 877 -22.56 2.46 -20.85
C GLY A 877 -21.53 1.38 -20.49
N GLN A 878 -21.54 0.85 -19.26
CA GLN A 878 -20.71 -0.32 -18.92
C GLN A 878 -21.06 -1.49 -19.84
N ALA A 879 -20.05 -2.03 -20.53
CA ALA A 879 -20.23 -3.14 -21.46
C ALA A 879 -20.68 -4.42 -20.73
N PRO A 880 -21.38 -5.36 -21.42
CA PRO A 880 -21.71 -6.68 -20.88
C PRO A 880 -20.49 -7.46 -20.34
N THR A 881 -19.31 -7.20 -20.91
CA THR A 881 -18.01 -7.75 -20.50
C THR A 881 -17.44 -7.15 -19.20
N GLY A 882 -18.13 -6.22 -18.54
CA GLY A 882 -17.68 -5.52 -17.34
C GLY A 882 -16.68 -4.38 -17.59
N LYS A 883 -16.43 -4.03 -18.85
CA LYS A 883 -15.58 -2.88 -19.22
C LYS A 883 -16.35 -1.57 -18.99
N PHE A 884 -15.80 -0.64 -18.22
CA PHE A 884 -16.34 0.71 -18.10
C PHE A 884 -16.16 1.50 -19.42
N ALA A 885 -16.95 2.56 -19.60
CA ALA A 885 -16.93 3.38 -20.81
C ALA A 885 -15.88 4.52 -20.77
N ILE A 886 -15.26 4.76 -19.61
CA ILE A 886 -14.29 5.83 -19.38
C ILE A 886 -12.90 5.32 -19.82
N ARG A 887 -11.99 6.22 -20.22
CA ARG A 887 -10.64 5.86 -20.72
C ARG A 887 -9.53 6.36 -19.80
N TRP A 888 -8.87 5.43 -19.13
CA TRP A 888 -7.41 5.44 -19.01
C TRP A 888 -6.83 4.10 -19.51
N ASP A 889 -5.51 3.95 -19.54
CA ASP A 889 -4.83 2.87 -20.29
C ASP A 889 -4.97 1.45 -19.69
N ASN A 890 -4.23 0.50 -20.28
CA ASN A 890 -4.28 -0.95 -20.03
C ASN A 890 -4.03 -1.40 -18.58
N ARG A 891 -3.76 -0.50 -17.63
CA ARG A 891 -3.72 -0.71 -16.16
C ARG A 891 -5.10 -1.03 -15.53
N ILE A 892 -5.93 -1.80 -16.24
CA ILE A 892 -7.36 -2.05 -15.97
C ILE A 892 -7.60 -2.59 -14.56
N ALA A 893 -6.78 -3.53 -14.07
CA ALA A 893 -6.95 -4.10 -12.73
C ALA A 893 -6.73 -3.08 -11.59
N PHE A 894 -5.79 -2.14 -11.78
CA PHE A 894 -5.42 -1.15 -10.76
C PHE A 894 -6.59 -0.20 -10.47
N PHE A 895 -7.01 0.56 -11.49
CA PHE A 895 -7.98 1.63 -11.31
C PHE A 895 -9.40 1.11 -11.11
N ASN A 896 -9.75 -0.02 -11.75
CA ASN A 896 -11.02 -0.69 -11.47
C ASN A 896 -11.09 -1.18 -10.02
N GLY A 897 -10.00 -1.66 -9.42
CA GLY A 897 -9.99 -2.07 -8.01
C GLY A 897 -10.36 -0.92 -7.06
N ILE A 898 -9.77 0.26 -7.26
CA ILE A 898 -10.11 1.46 -6.48
C ILE A 898 -11.59 1.84 -6.66
N ALA A 899 -12.10 1.84 -7.90
CA ALA A 899 -13.51 2.11 -8.19
C ALA A 899 -14.46 1.07 -7.55
N MET A 900 -14.16 -0.22 -7.69
CA MET A 900 -14.96 -1.33 -7.13
C MET A 900 -15.02 -1.28 -5.61
N ASN A 901 -13.88 -1.02 -4.95
CA ASN A 901 -13.81 -0.83 -3.50
C ASN A 901 -14.66 0.37 -3.03
N GLY A 902 -14.65 1.47 -3.78
CA GLY A 902 -15.57 2.59 -3.56
C GLY A 902 -17.03 2.19 -3.74
N MET A 903 -17.37 1.50 -4.83
CA MET A 903 -18.73 1.03 -5.13
C MET A 903 -19.27 0.02 -4.10
N LEU A 904 -18.41 -0.83 -3.53
CA LEU A 904 -18.77 -1.72 -2.41
C LEU A 904 -19.14 -0.90 -1.17
N SER A 905 -18.32 0.10 -0.81
CA SER A 905 -18.59 0.99 0.33
C SER A 905 -19.92 1.74 0.17
N VAL A 906 -20.25 2.14 -1.07
CA VAL A 906 -21.56 2.72 -1.40
C VAL A 906 -22.67 1.67 -1.31
N HIS A 907 -22.48 0.47 -1.85
CA HIS A 907 -23.46 -0.62 -1.80
C HIS A 907 -23.86 -1.00 -0.37
N ASP A 908 -22.89 -1.04 0.55
CA ASP A 908 -23.13 -1.29 1.99
C ASP A 908 -23.94 -0.14 2.66
N ASN A 909 -24.15 1.00 1.98
CA ASN A 909 -24.93 2.16 2.43
C ASN A 909 -26.15 2.52 1.53
N THR A 910 -26.51 1.73 0.51
CA THR A 910 -27.69 2.00 -0.36
C THR A 910 -28.47 0.74 -0.78
N THR A 911 -29.75 0.92 -1.11
CA THR A 911 -30.63 -0.11 -1.66
C THR A 911 -30.52 -0.28 -3.19
N ASN A 912 -29.64 0.47 -3.86
CA ASN A 912 -29.45 0.42 -5.31
C ASN A 912 -28.91 -0.95 -5.81
N SER A 913 -29.82 -1.80 -6.29
CA SER A 913 -29.52 -3.16 -6.77
C SER A 913 -28.71 -3.23 -8.08
N MET A 914 -28.59 -2.13 -8.83
CA MET A 914 -27.76 -2.10 -10.04
C MET A 914 -26.26 -2.18 -9.71
N LEU A 915 -25.85 -1.66 -8.54
CA LEU A 915 -24.46 -1.69 -8.08
C LEU A 915 -23.91 -3.12 -8.02
N ALA A 916 -24.67 -4.04 -7.39
CA ALA A 916 -24.27 -5.43 -7.26
C ALA A 916 -24.03 -6.11 -8.63
N THR A 917 -24.90 -5.84 -9.62
CA THR A 917 -24.74 -6.37 -10.99
C THR A 917 -23.51 -5.79 -11.67
N GLY A 918 -23.28 -4.47 -11.51
CA GLY A 918 -22.10 -3.79 -12.04
C GLY A 918 -20.80 -4.31 -11.46
N ILE A 919 -20.71 -4.45 -10.13
CA ILE A 919 -19.54 -4.96 -9.41
C ILE A 919 -19.23 -6.39 -9.83
N LEU A 920 -20.24 -7.28 -9.89
CA LEU A 920 -20.05 -8.67 -10.35
C LEU A 920 -19.50 -8.76 -11.79
N ARG A 921 -19.94 -7.87 -12.70
CA ARG A 921 -19.39 -7.83 -14.06
C ARG A 921 -17.92 -7.42 -14.08
N VAL A 922 -17.52 -6.40 -13.31
CA VAL A 922 -16.10 -6.01 -13.25
C VAL A 922 -15.27 -7.09 -12.57
N ALA A 923 -15.77 -7.72 -11.49
CA ALA A 923 -15.09 -8.83 -10.81
C ALA A 923 -14.86 -10.01 -11.77
N ASN A 924 -15.88 -10.44 -12.52
CA ASN A 924 -15.73 -11.47 -13.54
C ASN A 924 -14.79 -11.04 -14.69
N ARG A 925 -14.59 -9.74 -14.94
CA ARG A 925 -13.58 -9.23 -15.89
C ARG A 925 -12.17 -9.21 -15.30
N THR A 926 -12.00 -8.89 -14.01
CA THR A 926 -10.67 -8.82 -13.37
C THR A 926 -10.11 -10.18 -12.97
N LEU A 927 -10.96 -11.21 -12.86
CA LEU A 927 -10.63 -12.63 -12.63
C LEU A 927 -9.33 -13.13 -13.33
N GLY A 928 -9.13 -12.80 -14.60
CA GLY A 928 -7.97 -13.22 -15.39
C GLY A 928 -6.87 -12.17 -15.59
N PHE A 929 -6.99 -10.98 -15.00
CA PHE A 929 -5.93 -9.98 -15.12
C PHE A 929 -4.70 -10.33 -14.26
N TYR A 930 -3.61 -9.63 -14.59
CA TYR A 930 -2.31 -9.72 -13.95
C TYR A 930 -2.42 -9.52 -12.42
N PRO A 931 -2.21 -10.57 -11.61
CA PRO A 931 -2.43 -10.58 -10.17
C PRO A 931 -1.61 -9.53 -9.41
N GLU A 932 -0.46 -9.12 -9.96
CA GLU A 932 0.51 -8.16 -9.41
C GLU A 932 -0.14 -6.80 -9.05
N TYR A 933 -1.25 -6.44 -9.72
CA TYR A 933 -2.03 -5.23 -9.44
C TYR A 933 -3.44 -5.51 -8.90
N ALA A 934 -3.83 -6.78 -8.75
CA ALA A 934 -5.18 -7.21 -8.38
C ALA A 934 -5.43 -7.28 -6.86
N CYS A 935 -4.46 -6.91 -6.02
CA CYS A 935 -4.68 -6.69 -4.57
C CYS A 935 -5.90 -5.80 -4.29
N ARG A 936 -6.10 -4.76 -5.09
CA ARG A 936 -7.22 -3.80 -5.00
C ARG A 936 -8.57 -4.39 -5.41
N THR A 937 -8.63 -5.62 -5.96
CA THR A 937 -9.88 -6.34 -6.24
C THR A 937 -10.17 -7.48 -5.25
N LEU A 938 -9.28 -7.76 -4.28
CA LEU A 938 -9.46 -8.87 -3.33
C LEU A 938 -10.73 -8.75 -2.48
N ASN A 939 -11.11 -7.56 -2.01
CA ASN A 939 -12.38 -7.36 -1.30
C ASN A 939 -13.60 -7.71 -2.19
N ALA A 940 -13.51 -7.40 -3.48
CA ALA A 940 -14.58 -7.65 -4.44
C ALA A 940 -14.65 -9.12 -4.90
N PHE A 941 -13.52 -9.82 -4.99
CA PHE A 941 -13.51 -11.28 -5.17
C PHE A 941 -14.06 -11.99 -3.92
N SER A 942 -13.72 -11.52 -2.72
CA SER A 942 -14.29 -12.01 -1.45
C SER A 942 -15.82 -11.87 -1.47
N TRP A 943 -16.33 -10.65 -1.69
CA TRP A 943 -17.76 -10.37 -1.77
C TRP A 943 -18.46 -11.12 -2.93
N ALA A 944 -17.81 -11.26 -4.09
CA ALA A 944 -18.37 -12.01 -5.20
C ALA A 944 -18.45 -13.53 -4.93
N LEU A 945 -17.46 -14.09 -4.22
CA LEU A 945 -17.47 -15.48 -3.76
C LEU A 945 -18.62 -15.70 -2.76
N GLU A 946 -18.75 -14.85 -1.73
CA GLU A 946 -19.89 -14.85 -0.79
C GLU A 946 -21.24 -14.76 -1.53
N ARG A 947 -21.30 -13.91 -2.56
CA ARG A 947 -22.56 -13.59 -3.26
C ARG A 947 -22.99 -14.62 -4.31
N THR A 948 -22.07 -15.47 -4.80
CA THR A 948 -22.32 -16.36 -5.96
C THR A 948 -21.92 -17.83 -5.75
N GLY A 949 -21.01 -18.13 -4.83
CA GLY A 949 -20.43 -19.48 -4.68
C GLY A 949 -19.55 -19.93 -5.85
N ASP A 950 -19.11 -19.02 -6.73
CA ASP A 950 -18.30 -19.38 -7.90
C ASP A 950 -16.82 -19.60 -7.52
N PRO A 951 -16.28 -20.83 -7.62
CA PRO A 951 -14.93 -21.18 -7.17
C PRO A 951 -13.82 -20.46 -7.94
N ARG A 952 -14.11 -19.85 -9.10
CA ARG A 952 -13.12 -19.04 -9.83
C ARG A 952 -12.67 -17.82 -9.04
N TYR A 953 -13.52 -17.27 -8.16
CA TYR A 953 -13.12 -16.18 -7.26
C TYR A 953 -12.15 -16.66 -6.18
N LEU A 954 -12.22 -17.92 -5.73
CA LEU A 954 -11.28 -18.47 -4.76
C LEU A 954 -9.88 -18.61 -5.36
N ASP A 955 -9.76 -19.25 -6.53
CA ASP A 955 -8.50 -19.32 -7.28
C ASP A 955 -7.93 -17.92 -7.59
N ALA A 956 -8.80 -16.96 -7.92
CA ALA A 956 -8.38 -15.57 -8.10
C ALA A 956 -7.87 -14.93 -6.82
N LEU A 957 -8.52 -15.12 -5.67
CA LEU A 957 -7.99 -14.67 -4.37
C LEU A 957 -6.60 -15.26 -4.11
N GLU A 958 -6.40 -16.56 -4.36
CA GLU A 958 -5.14 -17.24 -4.09
C GLU A 958 -3.98 -16.74 -4.96
N ARG A 959 -4.14 -16.74 -6.28
CA ARG A 959 -3.11 -16.24 -7.20
C ARG A 959 -2.82 -14.74 -7.01
N CYS A 960 -3.87 -13.94 -6.75
CA CYS A 960 -3.73 -12.51 -6.53
C CYS A 960 -2.99 -12.20 -5.23
N TRP A 961 -3.23 -12.95 -4.16
CA TRP A 961 -2.46 -12.82 -2.93
C TRP A 961 -0.97 -13.11 -3.14
N TRP A 962 -0.63 -14.28 -3.70
CA TRP A 962 0.77 -14.69 -3.84
C TRP A 962 1.61 -13.78 -4.75
N SER A 963 1.04 -13.28 -5.85
CA SER A 963 1.77 -12.34 -6.72
C SER A 963 1.78 -10.91 -6.18
N SER A 964 0.78 -10.52 -5.37
CA SER A 964 0.82 -9.24 -4.64
C SER A 964 1.92 -9.25 -3.58
N ILE A 965 2.14 -10.38 -2.91
CA ILE A 965 3.25 -10.59 -1.97
C ILE A 965 4.61 -10.31 -2.63
N GLU A 966 4.85 -10.83 -3.84
CA GLU A 966 6.07 -10.55 -4.59
C GLU A 966 6.13 -9.09 -5.09
N PHE A 967 5.05 -8.56 -5.63
CA PHE A 967 5.01 -7.21 -6.22
C PHE A 967 5.25 -6.11 -5.18
N LEU A 968 4.52 -6.16 -4.06
CA LEU A 968 4.47 -5.09 -3.07
C LEU A 968 5.83 -4.90 -2.35
N HIS A 969 6.48 -6.01 -2.01
CA HIS A 969 7.76 -6.01 -1.28
C HIS A 969 8.91 -5.35 -2.04
N ASN A 970 8.92 -5.46 -3.38
CA ASN A 970 10.01 -4.91 -4.20
C ASN A 970 9.86 -3.41 -4.50
N ARG A 971 8.84 -2.71 -3.97
CA ARG A 971 8.50 -1.32 -4.35
C ARG A 971 8.26 -0.32 -3.21
N ASN A 972 8.32 -0.73 -1.94
CA ASN A 972 8.01 0.09 -0.76
C ASN A 972 6.64 0.80 -0.87
N VAL A 973 5.57 0.00 -0.93
CA VAL A 973 4.20 0.44 -1.21
C VAL A 973 3.19 -0.06 -0.18
N ALA A 974 3.51 -0.11 1.12
CA ALA A 974 2.51 -0.53 2.13
C ALA A 974 1.35 0.45 2.28
N THR A 975 1.46 1.66 1.72
CA THR A 975 0.35 2.60 1.55
C THR A 975 -0.85 2.01 0.79
N GLU A 976 -0.59 1.11 -0.17
CA GLU A 976 -1.59 0.37 -0.96
C GLU A 976 -2.39 -0.66 -0.12
N ALA A 977 -1.95 -0.96 1.11
CA ALA A 977 -2.68 -1.82 2.04
C ALA A 977 -4.04 -1.22 2.48
N THR A 978 -4.23 0.10 2.31
CA THR A 978 -5.54 0.77 2.48
C THR A 978 -6.65 0.08 1.69
N HIS A 979 -6.32 -0.55 0.57
CA HIS A 979 -7.27 -1.19 -0.33
C HIS A 979 -7.67 -2.63 0.03
N MET A 980 -7.14 -3.19 1.13
CA MET A 980 -7.34 -4.60 1.51
C MET A 980 -7.96 -4.75 2.92
N TRP A 981 -8.97 -3.94 3.27
CA TRP A 981 -9.51 -3.93 4.64
C TRP A 981 -10.43 -5.11 4.97
N ARG A 982 -11.22 -5.63 4.00
CA ARG A 982 -12.17 -6.73 4.19
C ARG A 982 -11.53 -8.11 3.94
N PHE A 983 -10.64 -8.19 2.95
CA PHE A 983 -10.02 -9.44 2.51
C PHE A 983 -9.34 -10.25 3.63
N PRO A 984 -8.50 -9.69 4.53
CA PRO A 984 -7.80 -10.48 5.55
C PRO A 984 -8.77 -11.20 6.52
N ARG A 985 -9.83 -10.53 6.96
CA ARG A 985 -10.85 -11.15 7.84
C ARG A 985 -11.60 -12.26 7.11
N PHE A 986 -12.01 -12.00 5.86
CA PHE A 986 -12.66 -12.99 5.01
C PHE A 986 -11.78 -14.23 4.79
N ALA A 987 -10.53 -14.03 4.36
CA ALA A 987 -9.62 -15.13 4.09
C ALA A 987 -9.28 -15.91 5.36
N ALA A 988 -9.12 -15.24 6.52
CA ALA A 988 -8.95 -15.92 7.80
C ALA A 988 -10.17 -16.79 8.19
N SER A 989 -11.40 -16.29 8.05
CA SER A 989 -12.60 -17.06 8.42
C SER A 989 -12.84 -18.27 7.50
N TYR A 990 -12.42 -18.20 6.24
CA TYR A 990 -12.40 -19.34 5.32
C TYR A 990 -11.16 -20.25 5.45
N GLY A 991 -10.25 -19.97 6.38
CA GLY A 991 -9.01 -20.74 6.61
C GLY A 991 -7.94 -20.58 5.51
N LEU A 992 -8.13 -19.65 4.57
CA LEU A 992 -7.27 -19.45 3.42
C LEU A 992 -5.90 -18.90 3.83
N PHE A 993 -4.86 -19.30 3.11
CA PHE A 993 -3.47 -18.87 3.36
C PHE A 993 -2.90 -19.24 4.73
N CYS A 994 -3.57 -20.08 5.52
CA CYS A 994 -3.04 -20.53 6.81
C CYS A 994 -1.68 -21.22 6.60
N MET A 995 -0.61 -20.57 7.06
CA MET A 995 0.77 -21.04 6.88
C MET A 995 1.25 -21.91 8.04
N PHE A 996 0.57 -21.88 9.19
CA PHE A 996 1.00 -22.54 10.43
C PHE A 996 -0.17 -23.02 11.30
N ASP A 997 -0.02 -24.20 11.90
CA ASP A 997 -1.00 -24.82 12.80
C ASP A 997 -1.31 -24.01 14.07
N GLU A 998 -2.42 -24.36 14.73
CA GLU A 998 -2.91 -23.67 15.93
C GLU A 998 -1.96 -23.70 17.15
N GLY A 999 -0.98 -24.61 17.17
CA GLY A 999 0.07 -24.66 18.19
C GLY A 999 1.30 -23.79 17.91
N THR A 1000 1.49 -23.28 16.70
CA THR A 1000 2.74 -22.60 16.31
C THR A 1000 2.88 -21.24 16.99
N VAL A 1001 4.00 -21.06 17.70
CA VAL A 1001 4.44 -19.77 18.27
C VAL A 1001 5.19 -19.00 17.19
N LEU A 1002 4.75 -17.78 16.93
CA LEU A 1002 5.33 -16.88 15.92
C LEU A 1002 6.03 -15.69 16.61
N PRO A 1003 7.05 -15.07 15.99
CA PRO A 1003 7.66 -13.86 16.53
C PRO A 1003 6.69 -12.66 16.46
N GLU A 1004 7.00 -11.53 17.10
CA GLU A 1004 6.07 -10.39 17.18
C GLU A 1004 6.37 -9.33 16.10
N PRO A 1005 5.46 -9.05 15.13
CA PRO A 1005 5.78 -8.24 13.95
C PRO A 1005 6.27 -6.83 14.20
N SER A 1006 5.86 -6.14 15.28
CA SER A 1006 6.26 -4.74 15.55
C SER A 1006 7.77 -4.53 15.53
N SER A 1007 8.48 -5.63 15.77
CA SER A 1007 9.90 -5.72 15.91
C SER A 1007 10.64 -6.20 14.66
N TRP A 1008 9.97 -6.55 13.55
CA TRP A 1008 10.62 -7.33 12.48
C TRP A 1008 11.57 -6.52 11.58
N LYS A 1009 12.52 -7.25 10.98
CA LYS A 1009 13.29 -6.86 9.80
C LYS A 1009 13.66 -8.12 9.03
N ALA A 1010 13.39 -8.13 7.72
CA ALA A 1010 13.70 -9.24 6.83
C ALA A 1010 15.10 -9.09 6.22
N THR A 1011 15.90 -10.16 6.21
CA THR A 1011 17.11 -10.27 5.38
C THR A 1011 16.83 -11.31 4.29
N ARG A 1012 17.01 -10.92 3.02
CA ARG A 1012 16.70 -11.76 1.84
C ARG A 1012 17.97 -12.06 1.06
N PHE A 1013 18.16 -13.35 0.75
CA PHE A 1013 19.30 -13.89 0.03
C PHE A 1013 18.80 -14.50 -1.29
N LYS A 1014 19.57 -14.37 -2.36
CA LYS A 1014 19.28 -15.01 -3.66
C LYS A 1014 20.37 -16.01 -4.03
N ALA A 1015 20.33 -17.18 -3.39
CA ALA A 1015 21.23 -18.30 -3.65
C ALA A 1015 20.55 -19.62 -3.24
N PRO A 1016 20.89 -20.75 -3.89
CA PRO A 1016 20.39 -22.07 -3.48
C PRO A 1016 20.93 -22.47 -2.10
N GLU A 1017 22.18 -22.10 -1.79
CA GLU A 1017 22.86 -22.36 -0.52
C GLU A 1017 23.29 -21.07 0.17
N VAL A 1018 22.93 -20.95 1.45
CA VAL A 1018 23.17 -19.77 2.30
C VAL A 1018 23.60 -20.24 3.69
N GLU A 1019 24.70 -19.73 4.21
CA GLU A 1019 25.09 -19.89 5.62
C GLU A 1019 25.16 -18.53 6.31
N VAL A 1020 24.48 -18.39 7.45
CA VAL A 1020 24.49 -17.19 8.31
C VAL A 1020 24.62 -17.56 9.78
N PHE A 1021 24.92 -16.59 10.62
CA PHE A 1021 24.95 -16.79 12.07
C PHE A 1021 23.87 -15.95 12.76
N LEU A 1022 23.29 -16.49 13.82
CA LEU A 1022 22.21 -15.88 14.60
C LEU A 1022 22.67 -15.77 16.05
N HIS A 1023 22.83 -14.55 16.55
CA HIS A 1023 23.23 -14.31 17.93
C HIS A 1023 22.01 -13.96 18.80
N VAL A 1024 21.86 -14.63 19.95
CA VAL A 1024 20.74 -14.44 20.90
C VAL A 1024 21.26 -14.14 22.30
N ALA A 1025 20.91 -12.97 22.82
CA ALA A 1025 21.34 -12.51 24.13
C ALA A 1025 20.61 -13.20 25.30
N ASP A 1026 19.32 -12.89 25.51
CA ASP A 1026 18.72 -12.98 26.85
C ASP A 1026 17.60 -14.03 27.01
N ARG A 1027 16.87 -14.35 25.94
CA ARG A 1027 15.60 -15.11 25.97
C ARG A 1027 15.47 -16.04 24.75
N PRO A 1028 14.54 -17.01 24.74
CA PRO A 1028 14.27 -17.80 23.53
C PRO A 1028 13.69 -16.89 22.43
N ALA A 1029 13.95 -17.23 21.17
CA ALA A 1029 13.52 -16.44 20.02
C ALA A 1029 13.02 -17.34 18.88
N PRO A 1030 11.74 -17.28 18.49
CA PRO A 1030 11.29 -17.86 17.23
C PRO A 1030 11.80 -17.02 16.05
N VAL A 1031 12.22 -17.67 14.98
CA VAL A 1031 12.76 -17.08 13.75
C VAL A 1031 11.97 -17.65 12.58
N LEU A 1032 11.38 -16.77 11.77
CA LEU A 1032 10.68 -17.18 10.57
C LEU A 1032 11.66 -17.19 9.38
N VAL A 1033 11.85 -18.36 8.78
CA VAL A 1033 12.57 -18.55 7.51
C VAL A 1033 11.56 -18.82 6.41
N ILE A 1034 11.76 -18.28 5.20
CA ILE A 1034 10.89 -18.54 4.04
C ILE A 1034 11.74 -18.95 2.83
N ARG A 1035 11.38 -20.05 2.18
CA ARG A 1035 11.93 -20.52 0.89
C ARG A 1035 11.18 -19.86 -0.28
N GLU A 1036 11.90 -19.42 -1.31
CA GLU A 1036 11.33 -18.85 -2.55
C GLU A 1036 11.61 -19.74 -3.78
N GLY A 1037 10.60 -20.00 -4.61
CA GLY A 1037 10.68 -20.77 -5.86
C GLY A 1037 9.93 -22.11 -5.80
N LEU A 1038 10.08 -22.97 -6.82
CA LEU A 1038 9.38 -24.25 -6.92
C LEU A 1038 10.38 -25.42 -6.82
N ALA A 1039 11.02 -25.56 -5.65
CA ALA A 1039 12.12 -26.49 -5.43
C ALA A 1039 12.27 -26.88 -3.95
N GLU A 1040 12.63 -28.13 -3.67
CA GLU A 1040 12.87 -28.62 -2.31
C GLU A 1040 14.00 -27.83 -1.63
N GLY A 1041 13.85 -27.54 -0.35
CA GLY A 1041 14.88 -26.90 0.47
C GLY A 1041 14.91 -27.41 1.91
N ASN A 1042 15.95 -27.06 2.65
CA ASN A 1042 16.14 -27.47 4.04
C ASN A 1042 16.73 -26.34 4.87
N CYS A 1043 16.23 -26.17 6.09
CA CYS A 1043 16.70 -25.20 7.08
C CYS A 1043 17.33 -25.96 8.25
N THR A 1044 18.66 -25.88 8.45
CA THR A 1044 19.37 -26.60 9.51
C THR A 1044 20.08 -25.64 10.45
N LEU A 1045 19.66 -25.65 11.72
CA LEU A 1045 20.21 -24.85 12.80
C LEU A 1045 21.23 -25.67 13.60
N TYR A 1046 22.41 -25.13 13.80
CA TYR A 1046 23.50 -25.70 14.60
C TYR A 1046 23.85 -24.80 15.78
N ASP A 1047 24.28 -25.39 16.90
CA ASP A 1047 24.91 -24.66 18.01
C ASP A 1047 26.39 -24.32 17.71
N ALA A 1048 27.01 -23.55 18.60
CA ALA A 1048 28.42 -23.15 18.52
C ALA A 1048 29.42 -24.33 18.55
N ALA A 1049 28.98 -25.55 18.90
CA ALA A 1049 29.78 -26.77 18.84
C ALA A 1049 29.58 -27.55 17.52
N GLY A 1050 28.77 -27.03 16.59
CA GLY A 1050 28.48 -27.66 15.30
C GLY A 1050 27.47 -28.81 15.38
N LYS A 1051 26.76 -28.97 16.50
CA LYS A 1051 25.70 -29.98 16.65
C LYS A 1051 24.37 -29.42 16.15
N VAL A 1052 23.60 -30.24 15.42
CA VAL A 1052 22.23 -29.87 14.99
C VAL A 1052 21.33 -29.67 16.22
N VAL A 1053 20.72 -28.49 16.28
CA VAL A 1053 19.70 -28.09 17.28
C VAL A 1053 18.30 -28.31 16.73
N GLN A 1054 18.07 -27.97 15.46
CA GLN A 1054 16.80 -28.11 14.74
C GLN A 1054 17.06 -28.30 13.24
N HIS A 1055 16.18 -29.03 12.58
CA HIS A 1055 16.18 -29.20 11.13
C HIS A 1055 14.73 -29.23 10.64
N VAL A 1056 14.44 -28.47 9.59
CA VAL A 1056 13.13 -28.42 8.93
C VAL A 1056 13.34 -28.62 7.44
N SER A 1057 12.63 -29.57 6.85
CA SER A 1057 12.60 -29.78 5.41
C SER A 1057 11.38 -29.10 4.79
N LEU A 1058 11.57 -28.46 3.65
CA LEU A 1058 10.60 -27.65 2.92
C LEU A 1058 10.47 -28.25 1.51
N ALA A 1059 9.59 -29.24 1.40
CA ALA A 1059 9.47 -30.12 0.25
C ALA A 1059 8.23 -29.86 -0.62
N ASP A 1060 7.40 -28.87 -0.27
CA ASP A 1060 6.22 -28.51 -1.08
C ASP A 1060 6.62 -27.67 -2.30
N VAL A 1061 7.16 -28.35 -3.32
CA VAL A 1061 7.50 -27.79 -4.63
C VAL A 1061 6.29 -27.25 -5.40
N GLY A 1062 5.06 -27.48 -4.91
CA GLY A 1062 3.84 -26.85 -5.43
C GLY A 1062 3.63 -25.42 -4.93
N LYS A 1063 4.26 -25.03 -3.80
CA LYS A 1063 4.20 -23.68 -3.23
C LYS A 1063 5.45 -22.88 -3.55
N TYR A 1064 5.26 -21.66 -4.09
CA TYR A 1064 6.36 -20.75 -4.36
C TYR A 1064 6.97 -20.14 -3.09
N PHE A 1065 6.15 -19.96 -2.05
CA PHE A 1065 6.58 -19.50 -0.73
C PHE A 1065 6.29 -20.60 0.29
N GLU A 1066 7.31 -21.10 0.96
CA GLU A 1066 7.18 -22.18 1.96
C GLU A 1066 7.94 -21.80 3.24
N PRO A 1067 7.28 -21.66 4.39
CA PRO A 1067 7.91 -21.15 5.61
C PRO A 1067 8.31 -22.24 6.61
N ALA A 1068 9.35 -21.94 7.40
CA ALA A 1068 9.77 -22.68 8.58
C ALA A 1068 9.86 -21.74 9.79
N VAL A 1069 9.53 -22.22 11.00
CA VAL A 1069 9.79 -21.51 12.25
C VAL A 1069 10.85 -22.26 13.04
N LEU A 1070 11.98 -21.61 13.29
CA LEU A 1070 13.10 -22.14 14.07
C LEU A 1070 13.12 -21.48 15.45
N ASN A 1071 13.18 -22.28 16.51
CA ASN A 1071 13.10 -21.81 17.90
C ASN A 1071 14.50 -21.80 18.52
N LEU A 1072 15.10 -20.63 18.68
CA LEU A 1072 16.40 -20.46 19.34
C LEU A 1072 16.23 -20.48 20.87
N PRO A 1073 17.06 -21.22 21.62
CA PRO A 1073 16.97 -21.28 23.07
C PRO A 1073 17.59 -20.05 23.77
N ALA A 1074 17.16 -19.78 25.00
CA ALA A 1074 17.66 -18.66 25.81
C ALA A 1074 19.16 -18.77 26.12
N LYS A 1075 19.85 -17.62 26.16
CA LYS A 1075 21.29 -17.50 26.47
C LYS A 1075 22.19 -18.38 25.57
N GLY A 1076 21.71 -18.68 24.37
CA GLY A 1076 22.34 -19.64 23.46
C GLY A 1076 23.63 -19.16 22.79
N GLY A 1077 23.93 -17.85 22.84
CA GLY A 1077 25.10 -17.29 22.19
C GLY A 1077 24.94 -17.26 20.66
N LEU A 1078 25.91 -17.82 19.94
CA LEU A 1078 25.97 -17.82 18.48
C LEU A 1078 25.50 -19.17 17.91
N PHE A 1079 24.45 -19.14 17.10
CA PHE A 1079 24.00 -20.27 16.28
C PHE A 1079 24.45 -20.10 14.83
N ARG A 1080 24.62 -21.21 14.11
CA ARG A 1080 24.86 -21.23 12.66
C ARG A 1080 23.62 -21.79 11.98
N LEU A 1081 23.09 -21.08 10.99
CA LEU A 1081 21.93 -21.49 10.19
C LEU A 1081 22.37 -21.72 8.75
N CYS A 1082 22.30 -22.97 8.31
CA CYS A 1082 22.55 -23.37 6.94
C CYS A 1082 21.21 -23.62 6.23
N LEU A 1083 20.99 -22.95 5.11
CA LEU A 1083 19.82 -23.08 4.24
C LEU A 1083 20.29 -23.65 2.89
N THR A 1084 19.69 -24.73 2.41
CA THR A 1084 20.11 -25.40 1.17
C THR A 1084 18.92 -25.82 0.31
N SER A 1085 19.03 -25.72 -1.01
CA SER A 1085 18.01 -26.15 -1.96
C SER A 1085 18.63 -26.57 -3.29
N GLY A 1086 18.00 -27.51 -3.99
CA GLY A 1086 18.43 -27.90 -5.33
C GLY A 1086 18.23 -26.83 -6.42
N LYS A 1087 17.24 -25.92 -6.27
CA LYS A 1087 16.90 -24.88 -7.26
C LYS A 1087 16.19 -23.63 -6.70
N ALA A 1088 16.18 -23.36 -5.39
CA ALA A 1088 15.51 -22.18 -4.84
C ALA A 1088 16.11 -20.87 -5.37
N PHE A 1089 15.23 -19.90 -5.62
CA PHE A 1089 15.58 -18.56 -6.11
C PHE A 1089 15.96 -17.60 -4.98
N GLY A 1090 15.56 -17.92 -3.75
CA GLY A 1090 15.95 -17.16 -2.58
C GLY A 1090 15.46 -17.73 -1.26
N TRP A 1091 15.96 -17.08 -0.20
CA TRP A 1091 15.67 -17.35 1.19
C TRP A 1091 15.40 -16.03 1.91
N GLN A 1092 14.42 -15.98 2.80
CA GLN A 1092 14.20 -14.86 3.71
C GLN A 1092 14.39 -15.32 5.15
N ILE A 1093 14.96 -14.46 5.99
CA ILE A 1093 15.07 -14.64 7.43
C ILE A 1093 14.47 -13.41 8.11
N HIS A 1094 13.43 -13.62 8.91
CA HIS A 1094 12.72 -12.58 9.65
C HIS A 1094 13.02 -12.72 11.14
N ARG A 1095 13.45 -11.63 11.76
CA ARG A 1095 13.90 -11.59 13.16
C ARG A 1095 13.08 -10.66 14.05
N ASP A 1096 12.92 -11.04 15.30
CA ASP A 1096 12.25 -10.24 16.34
C ASP A 1096 13.26 -9.31 17.06
N ARG A 1097 13.16 -7.97 16.90
CA ARG A 1097 14.06 -7.03 17.62
C ARG A 1097 13.90 -7.10 19.14
N SER A 1098 12.73 -7.46 19.69
CA SER A 1098 12.51 -7.52 21.15
C SER A 1098 13.30 -8.64 21.81
N THR A 1099 13.53 -9.75 21.08
CA THR A 1099 14.39 -10.86 21.53
C THR A 1099 15.89 -10.52 21.57
N ARG A 1100 16.27 -9.33 21.06
CA ARG A 1100 17.67 -8.92 20.81
C ARG A 1100 18.44 -9.87 19.88
N MET A 1101 17.74 -10.58 18.98
CA MET A 1101 18.42 -11.39 17.97
C MET A 1101 19.07 -10.50 16.90
N THR A 1102 20.35 -10.74 16.63
CA THR A 1102 21.06 -10.20 15.48
C THR A 1102 21.40 -11.31 14.50
N VAL A 1103 21.15 -11.06 13.20
CA VAL A 1103 21.82 -11.82 12.14
C VAL A 1103 23.22 -11.23 12.04
N VAL A 1104 24.23 -12.09 12.14
CA VAL A 1104 25.64 -11.70 12.21
C VAL A 1104 26.47 -12.57 11.25
N ASP A 1105 27.68 -12.10 10.93
CA ASP A 1105 28.65 -12.89 10.19
C ASP A 1105 29.41 -13.89 11.08
N ALA A 1106 30.33 -14.65 10.48
CA ALA A 1106 31.20 -15.59 11.18
C ALA A 1106 32.13 -14.94 12.23
N THR A 1107 32.24 -13.61 12.25
CA THR A 1107 33.06 -12.84 13.21
C THR A 1107 32.22 -12.16 14.30
N GLY A 1108 30.88 -12.24 14.22
CA GLY A 1108 29.94 -11.59 15.12
C GLY A 1108 29.55 -10.15 14.73
N HIS A 1109 29.95 -9.67 13.55
CA HIS A 1109 29.58 -8.34 13.05
C HIS A 1109 28.08 -8.32 12.70
N GLN A 1110 27.32 -7.32 13.16
CA GLN A 1110 25.90 -7.20 12.83
C GLN A 1110 25.69 -6.93 11.34
N LEU A 1111 24.92 -7.79 10.69
CA LEU A 1111 24.58 -7.61 9.29
C LEU A 1111 23.43 -6.60 9.16
N GLY A 1112 23.66 -5.56 8.35
CA GLY A 1112 22.64 -4.61 7.92
C GLY A 1112 21.64 -5.24 6.93
N GLN A 1113 20.89 -4.40 6.22
CA GLN A 1113 19.99 -4.86 5.15
C GLN A 1113 20.76 -5.13 3.85
N LEU A 1114 21.63 -6.13 3.87
CA LEU A 1114 22.32 -6.56 2.66
C LEU A 1114 21.29 -7.12 1.66
N LEU A 1115 21.11 -6.41 0.56
CA LEU A 1115 20.40 -6.85 -0.64
C LEU A 1115 21.40 -7.08 -1.80
N PRO A 1116 22.37 -8.03 -1.67
CA PRO A 1116 23.44 -8.20 -2.64
C PRO A 1116 22.88 -8.75 -3.96
N ARG A 1117 22.53 -7.86 -4.90
CA ARG A 1117 22.09 -8.25 -6.24
C ARG A 1117 23.32 -8.52 -7.10
N ALA A 1118 23.82 -9.74 -7.00
CA ALA A 1118 24.91 -10.24 -7.82
C ALA A 1118 24.45 -10.44 -9.27
N VAL A 1119 25.18 -9.88 -10.23
CA VAL A 1119 25.01 -10.08 -11.68
C VAL A 1119 26.33 -10.58 -12.23
N GLY A 1120 26.43 -11.89 -12.46
CA GLY A 1120 27.66 -12.58 -12.84
C GLY A 1120 27.64 -13.05 -14.30
N PHE A 1121 28.64 -12.62 -15.07
CA PHE A 1121 28.84 -13.04 -16.45
C PHE A 1121 29.94 -14.09 -16.50
N ALA A 1122 29.56 -15.32 -16.84
CA ALA A 1122 30.47 -16.46 -17.03
C ALA A 1122 29.98 -17.31 -18.21
N SER A 1123 30.30 -16.87 -19.43
CA SER A 1123 30.02 -17.66 -20.65
C SER A 1123 30.99 -18.84 -20.78
N GLU A 1124 30.51 -19.96 -21.31
CA GLU A 1124 31.35 -21.12 -21.56
C GLU A 1124 32.37 -20.80 -22.69
N GLY A 1125 33.67 -20.88 -22.37
CA GLY A 1125 34.73 -20.36 -23.24
C GLY A 1125 35.12 -18.89 -23.02
N GLY A 1126 34.47 -18.18 -22.09
CA GLY A 1126 34.88 -16.85 -21.64
C GLY A 1126 36.26 -16.87 -20.96
N ARG A 1127 36.95 -15.72 -20.95
CA ARG A 1127 38.28 -15.56 -20.32
C ARG A 1127 38.23 -14.89 -18.94
N GLU A 1128 37.12 -14.27 -18.58
CA GLU A 1128 36.95 -13.46 -17.37
C GLU A 1128 35.55 -13.71 -16.79
N VAL A 1129 35.45 -13.99 -15.49
CA VAL A 1129 34.21 -13.80 -14.73
C VAL A 1129 34.16 -12.34 -14.30
N LYS A 1130 33.08 -11.66 -14.67
CA LYS A 1130 32.71 -10.36 -14.08
C LYS A 1130 31.53 -10.57 -13.15
N ILE A 1131 31.56 -10.02 -11.95
CA ILE A 1131 30.37 -9.97 -11.09
C ILE A 1131 30.17 -8.55 -10.59
N ARG A 1132 29.01 -7.97 -10.94
CA ARG A 1132 28.55 -6.68 -10.43
C ARG A 1132 27.64 -6.91 -9.23
N PHE A 1133 27.75 -6.09 -8.20
CA PHE A 1133 26.90 -6.14 -7.01
C PHE A 1133 26.22 -4.80 -6.77
N GLU A 1134 24.92 -4.84 -6.55
CA GLU A 1134 24.19 -3.73 -5.92
C GLU A 1134 24.16 -3.91 -4.40
N ALA A 1135 24.41 -2.84 -3.65
CA ALA A 1135 24.14 -2.75 -2.21
C ALA A 1135 23.28 -1.52 -1.90
N VAL A 1136 22.40 -1.63 -0.91
CA VAL A 1136 21.50 -0.58 -0.43
C VAL A 1136 21.46 -0.62 1.10
N GLY A 1137 21.85 0.47 1.76
CA GLY A 1137 21.90 0.57 3.23
C GLY A 1137 23.29 0.36 3.84
N GLU A 1138 23.33 0.10 5.15
CA GLU A 1138 24.54 -0.02 5.97
C GLU A 1138 25.59 -0.96 5.34
N GLY A 1139 26.79 -0.42 5.10
CA GLY A 1139 27.75 -0.97 4.12
C GLY A 1139 28.45 -2.27 4.49
N PHE A 1140 29.09 -2.88 3.48
CA PHE A 1140 29.92 -4.07 3.61
C PHE A 1140 31.41 -3.71 3.71
N HIS A 1141 32.24 -4.58 4.30
CA HIS A 1141 33.68 -4.29 4.51
C HIS A 1141 34.59 -4.83 3.39
N ALA A 1142 34.26 -6.00 2.84
CA ALA A 1142 34.96 -6.64 1.74
C ALA A 1142 34.05 -7.62 1.00
N ALA A 1143 34.37 -7.87 -0.27
CA ALA A 1143 33.79 -8.91 -1.11
C ALA A 1143 34.92 -9.69 -1.82
N THR A 1144 34.95 -11.01 -1.68
CA THR A 1144 35.97 -11.91 -2.25
C THR A 1144 35.32 -12.98 -3.12
N LEU A 1145 35.72 -13.06 -4.39
CA LEU A 1145 35.35 -14.11 -5.33
C LEU A 1145 36.35 -15.27 -5.22
N TYR A 1146 35.82 -16.49 -5.11
CA TYR A 1146 36.56 -17.75 -5.10
C TYR A 1146 36.27 -18.57 -6.35
N ASP A 1147 37.31 -19.24 -6.86
CA ASP A 1147 37.20 -20.18 -7.98
C ASP A 1147 36.56 -21.53 -7.56
N PRO A 1148 36.26 -22.45 -8.50
CA PRO A 1148 35.69 -23.76 -8.19
C PRO A 1148 36.60 -24.72 -7.41
N ALA A 1149 37.85 -24.34 -7.14
CA ALA A 1149 38.77 -25.04 -6.25
C ALA A 1149 38.80 -24.41 -4.83
N GLY A 1150 37.95 -23.41 -4.57
CA GLY A 1150 37.88 -22.71 -3.29
C GLY A 1150 39.02 -21.72 -3.04
N ARG A 1151 39.72 -21.26 -4.10
CA ARG A 1151 40.85 -20.32 -3.99
C ARG A 1151 40.37 -18.88 -4.25
N PRO A 1152 40.74 -17.89 -3.43
CA PRO A 1152 40.37 -16.50 -3.67
C PRO A 1152 41.11 -15.97 -4.90
N VAL A 1153 40.36 -15.38 -5.83
CA VAL A 1153 40.86 -14.94 -7.16
C VAL A 1153 40.57 -13.47 -7.46
N ALA A 1154 39.66 -12.83 -6.73
CA ALA A 1154 39.49 -11.37 -6.72
C ALA A 1154 38.93 -10.90 -5.37
N THR A 1155 39.41 -9.76 -4.86
CA THR A 1155 38.84 -9.12 -3.66
C THR A 1155 38.69 -7.62 -3.88
N VAL A 1156 37.50 -7.08 -3.60
CA VAL A 1156 37.25 -5.65 -3.47
C VAL A 1156 37.07 -5.34 -1.99
N ARG A 1157 37.79 -4.32 -1.52
CA ARG A 1157 37.62 -3.71 -0.19
C ARG A 1157 37.15 -2.29 -0.43
N HIS A 1158 35.96 -1.97 0.03
CA HIS A 1158 35.41 -0.63 -0.12
C HIS A 1158 34.76 -0.23 1.19
N PHE A 1159 35.13 0.95 1.70
CA PHE A 1159 34.35 1.61 2.73
C PHE A 1159 33.29 2.45 2.01
N ILE A 1160 32.08 2.48 2.55
CA ILE A 1160 30.96 3.30 2.07
C ILE A 1160 30.63 4.30 3.18
N ASP A 1161 30.40 5.56 2.83
CA ASP A 1161 30.09 6.61 3.79
C ASP A 1161 28.67 6.41 4.36
N PHE A 1162 28.48 6.69 5.63
CA PHE A 1162 27.23 6.45 6.35
C PHE A 1162 26.21 7.58 6.20
N GLN A 1163 26.53 8.65 5.47
CA GLN A 1163 25.69 9.85 5.36
C GLN A 1163 24.77 9.89 4.14
N ASP A 1164 24.92 8.96 3.18
CA ASP A 1164 24.07 8.85 1.99
C ASP A 1164 23.60 7.39 1.81
N PRO A 1165 22.30 7.07 1.94
CA PRO A 1165 21.76 5.73 1.72
C PRO A 1165 21.65 5.40 0.22
N GLY A 1166 22.77 5.45 -0.48
CA GLY A 1166 22.88 5.26 -1.93
C GLY A 1166 22.69 3.82 -2.42
N ARG A 1167 22.56 3.70 -3.75
CA ARG A 1167 22.59 2.45 -4.51
C ARG A 1167 23.99 2.24 -5.06
N TYR A 1168 24.80 1.39 -4.42
CA TYR A 1168 26.21 1.23 -4.77
C TYR A 1168 26.45 0.06 -5.72
N GLU A 1169 27.14 0.31 -6.84
CA GLU A 1169 27.57 -0.71 -7.79
C GLU A 1169 29.08 -0.97 -7.67
N LEU A 1170 29.48 -2.24 -7.47
CA LEU A 1170 30.89 -2.67 -7.45
C LEU A 1170 31.12 -3.88 -8.35
N GLU A 1171 32.31 -3.97 -8.96
CA GLU A 1171 32.65 -4.99 -9.95
C GLU A 1171 33.87 -5.84 -9.50
N LEU A 1172 33.69 -7.15 -9.37
CA LEU A 1172 34.77 -8.14 -9.24
C LEU A 1172 35.12 -8.74 -10.60
N LYS A 1173 36.42 -8.93 -10.86
CA LYS A 1173 36.97 -9.52 -12.10
C LYS A 1173 37.99 -10.60 -11.79
N ALA A 1174 37.83 -11.79 -12.36
CA ALA A 1174 38.78 -12.90 -12.21
C ALA A 1174 38.93 -13.68 -13.53
N ALA A 1175 40.15 -14.14 -13.83
CA ALA A 1175 40.41 -14.91 -15.05
C ALA A 1175 39.84 -16.35 -14.94
N ILE A 1176 39.13 -16.81 -15.97
CA ILE A 1176 38.60 -18.18 -16.03
C ILE A 1176 39.73 -19.15 -16.38
N SER A 1177 39.95 -20.14 -15.51
CA SER A 1177 40.95 -21.21 -15.67
C SER A 1177 40.39 -22.61 -15.37
N GLY A 1178 39.11 -22.81 -15.67
CA GLY A 1178 38.38 -24.04 -15.41
C GLY A 1178 36.90 -23.94 -15.76
N SER A 1179 36.05 -24.63 -15.01
CA SER A 1179 34.59 -24.58 -15.13
C SER A 1179 34.03 -23.17 -14.87
N THR A 1180 32.89 -22.85 -15.49
CA THR A 1180 32.05 -21.69 -15.14
C THR A 1180 31.17 -21.95 -13.92
N ARG A 1181 31.01 -23.21 -13.49
CA ARG A 1181 30.19 -23.63 -12.33
C ARG A 1181 31.02 -23.85 -11.07
N GLY A 1182 30.39 -23.70 -9.91
CA GLY A 1182 31.01 -23.94 -8.60
C GLY A 1182 31.90 -22.82 -8.07
N TRP A 1183 31.96 -21.67 -8.75
CA TRP A 1183 32.51 -20.43 -8.17
C TRP A 1183 31.68 -20.06 -6.93
N SER A 1184 32.29 -19.42 -5.94
CA SER A 1184 31.60 -18.97 -4.72
C SER A 1184 32.04 -17.57 -4.31
N LEU A 1185 31.21 -16.85 -3.57
CA LEU A 1185 31.45 -15.47 -3.18
C LEU A 1185 31.36 -15.33 -1.67
N GLU A 1186 32.26 -14.55 -1.09
CA GLU A 1186 32.18 -14.15 0.31
C GLU A 1186 31.97 -12.64 0.40
N MET A 1187 30.97 -12.19 1.16
CA MET A 1187 30.72 -10.77 1.45
C MET A 1187 30.48 -10.61 2.94
N CYS A 1188 31.18 -9.69 3.62
CA CYS A 1188 31.14 -9.58 5.09
C CYS A 1188 31.31 -10.95 5.79
N ASN A 1189 32.31 -11.75 5.40
CA ASN A 1189 32.55 -13.09 5.95
C ASN A 1189 31.36 -14.08 5.84
N LEU A 1190 30.30 -13.76 5.08
CA LEU A 1190 29.23 -14.69 4.69
C LEU A 1190 29.59 -15.38 3.37
N LYS A 1191 29.60 -16.71 3.34
CA LYS A 1191 29.86 -17.46 2.12
C LYS A 1191 28.55 -17.76 1.37
N VAL A 1192 28.33 -17.05 0.26
CA VAL A 1192 27.33 -17.36 -0.76
C VAL A 1192 27.88 -18.53 -1.59
N LEU A 1193 27.32 -19.72 -1.38
CA LEU A 1193 28.08 -20.97 -1.54
C LEU A 1193 28.22 -21.48 -2.97
N SER A 1194 27.39 -21.04 -3.92
CA SER A 1194 27.60 -21.26 -5.35
C SER A 1194 27.07 -20.11 -6.22
N ILE A 1195 27.68 -19.93 -7.39
CA ILE A 1195 27.32 -18.93 -8.42
C ILE A 1195 26.85 -19.67 -9.69
N ASP A 1196 26.00 -20.68 -9.51
CA ASP A 1196 25.40 -21.44 -10.61
C ASP A 1196 24.13 -20.71 -11.12
N GLY A 1197 24.35 -19.59 -11.82
CA GLY A 1197 23.32 -18.77 -12.48
C GLY A 1197 22.97 -17.49 -11.73
N LEU A 1198 23.28 -16.34 -12.33
CA LEU A 1198 22.87 -15.02 -11.87
C LEU A 1198 22.13 -14.28 -12.99
N LEU A 1199 21.04 -13.57 -12.66
CA LEU A 1199 20.23 -12.79 -13.60
C LEU A 1199 20.05 -11.33 -13.12
N PRO A 1200 20.10 -10.33 -14.01
CA PRO A 1200 19.90 -8.93 -13.67
C PRO A 1200 18.41 -8.60 -13.45
N TYR A 1201 18.06 -8.05 -12.29
CA TYR A 1201 16.68 -7.69 -11.95
C TYR A 1201 16.20 -6.33 -12.52
N TRP A 1202 16.98 -5.66 -13.38
CA TRP A 1202 16.75 -4.22 -13.68
C TRP A 1202 17.32 -3.69 -15.01
N ALA A 1203 17.66 -4.54 -15.98
CA ALA A 1203 18.06 -4.10 -17.32
C ALA A 1203 17.08 -4.67 -18.36
N ASP A 1204 16.41 -3.82 -19.14
CA ASP A 1204 15.41 -4.26 -20.11
C ASP A 1204 16.06 -4.88 -21.36
N GLN A 1205 17.37 -4.63 -21.57
CA GLN A 1205 18.22 -5.31 -22.56
C GLN A 1205 19.66 -5.45 -22.07
N GLU A 1206 20.35 -6.52 -22.50
CA GLU A 1206 21.78 -6.75 -22.21
C GLU A 1206 22.68 -5.58 -22.68
N ALA A 1207 22.27 -4.87 -23.75
CA ALA A 1207 22.98 -3.71 -24.27
C ALA A 1207 22.95 -2.47 -23.35
N GLU A 1208 21.95 -2.32 -22.47
CA GLU A 1208 21.87 -1.16 -21.56
C GLU A 1208 22.97 -1.17 -20.50
N LEU A 1209 23.48 -2.36 -20.16
CA LEU A 1209 24.57 -2.56 -19.19
C LEU A 1209 25.94 -2.02 -19.67
N PHE A 1210 26.03 -1.63 -20.95
CA PHE A 1210 27.26 -1.20 -21.64
C PHE A 1210 27.23 0.24 -22.17
N ASN A 1211 26.16 1.03 -21.96
CA ASN A 1211 26.09 2.41 -22.45
C ASN A 1211 26.78 3.40 -21.48
N PRO A 1212 27.90 4.07 -21.84
CA PRO A 1212 28.57 5.02 -20.97
C PRO A 1212 27.91 6.40 -20.94
N GLU A 1213 27.08 6.76 -21.92
CA GLU A 1213 26.54 8.12 -22.11
C GLU A 1213 25.29 8.41 -21.27
N ARG A 1214 25.02 7.61 -20.24
CA ARG A 1214 23.81 7.70 -19.38
C ARG A 1214 24.12 7.77 -17.88
N PHE A 1215 25.38 8.03 -17.53
CA PHE A 1215 25.91 8.19 -16.16
C PHE A 1215 26.49 9.60 -15.98
#